data_AF-A0A9E3EVE4-F1
#
_entry.id   AF-A0A9E3EVE4-F1
#
_cell.length_a   1.000
_cell.length_b   1.000
_cell.length_c   1.000
_cell.angle_alpha   90.00
_cell.angle_beta   90.00
_cell.angle_gamma   90.00
#
_symmetry.space_group_name_H-M   'P 1'
#
loop_
_entity.id
_entity.type
_entity.pdbx_description
1 polymer ?
#
loop_
_entity_poly.entity_id
_entity_poly.type
_entity_poly.pdbx_seq_one_letter_code
_entity_poly.pdbx_strand_id
1 'polypeptide(L)'
;MSRRRVVVVVSERRAIPGLPAEMVVTADEYLEGGEALSDRRLTVVNLCNSYRYRTKGYYVSLLADARGQAVVPGVETIEGLSDAYGLFRALHEAGVPTVDVQEMRARRRALPAAISPEADDRDSPAHDPAAPLLRVSGRNGLSYRPATGAEVEETLAYFGTSADPRFRAASLAVYREWPTPVLRIQWVLEEDEWKVTQVSPVSPGRLGAEERARLGEAARNERLVLRRGAAPPSTGKRASIAVLVEEGDPFSPSSPETIDKLERVAARMNVYVHRIGLDDLDKLGEYDALFIRALTGVSTPAFQFALRAEALDMPVVDDSQSIIRCSNKVFLEELLRRECIATPRTLVVTSRTPPEQVAELGFPFVLKLPDGSFSAAVHRVSSPGEYRERAGEMFRSSPLLIAQEYLPTDFDWRVTVLGGELLFAARYYMARGHWQIRSAEKGTERYGRVEAVARDQAPRPVVELALRAAALIGNGLYGVDIKETPAGPVVIEINDNPNLDIGYEDAADGNAVYEDVLRFFLRRVEEGGEVAKPERSEPEMAPLRAPIRSRGTGAGGGRSHYRPFEVAGVELEYAVVDRDLNIAHRVEDAFRELAGRRTSDVDLGAVALSNEIADHVFEVKTQLPPRSLVEAEAVLWEGIQRFTAVLRDRFDARLMPTGMHPWMDPAKARLWTRSNARTYATYARLFDVKSHGWMNVQSNHLSLPMGREAEAVAMLNAAALLVPYLPALAASSPMYDGELQSAADGRLARILEHQARIPESQGEIVPEYVESMADYRKRILGPMYAALDRFPDTAPIRHEFFNARGAVFKASSKRMEVRVLDTQECVKMDMAVAVFVRSALKGVTQRVMAGKTALPPHGVLVSDFRAAVRDGSRARVLAPHLSTVERDGEGRADVREVLRVLLDEARRNVRRDEADHLELAARVIETGTLSERIRAELDPYAEADDETFTDAARRIYIELMDCLEANEPWSRRGL
;
A
#
# COMPACT_ATOMS: atom_id res chain seq x y z
N MET A 1 -7.38 35.92 8.60
CA MET A 1 -6.86 34.63 9.10
C MET A 1 -6.04 34.88 10.36
N SER A 2 -6.33 34.19 11.46
CA SER A 2 -5.51 34.24 12.68
C SER A 2 -4.17 33.56 12.42
N ARG A 3 -3.03 34.22 12.72
CA ARG A 3 -1.68 33.64 12.58
C ARG A 3 -1.60 32.31 13.35
N ARG A 4 -0.95 31.28 12.77
CA ARG A 4 -0.60 30.05 13.49
C ARG A 4 0.29 30.43 14.66
N ARG A 5 -0.04 29.95 15.86
CA ARG A 5 0.68 30.29 17.08
C ARG A 5 1.78 29.25 17.30
N VAL A 6 3.02 29.69 17.43
CA VAL A 6 4.15 28.78 17.67
C VAL A 6 4.21 28.44 19.15
N VAL A 7 4.41 27.16 19.45
CA VAL A 7 4.66 26.65 20.80
C VAL A 7 5.96 25.86 20.77
N VAL A 8 6.91 26.28 21.59
CA VAL A 8 8.20 25.62 21.77
C VAL A 8 8.09 24.70 22.97
N VAL A 9 8.19 23.40 22.71
CA VAL A 9 8.08 22.37 23.74
C VAL A 9 9.48 21.98 24.20
N VAL A 10 9.80 22.24 25.46
CA VAL A 10 11.12 21.97 26.07
C VAL A 10 11.03 20.93 27.17
N SER A 11 12.13 20.27 27.50
CA SER A 11 12.18 19.41 28.68
C SER A 11 12.18 20.19 30.00
N GLU A 12 12.76 21.39 30.02
CA GLU A 12 12.82 22.29 31.18
C GLU A 12 12.61 23.74 30.73
N ARG A 13 11.77 24.52 31.41
CA ARG A 13 11.42 25.90 30.99
C ARG A 13 12.61 26.85 30.83
N ARG A 14 13.74 26.58 31.50
CA ARG A 14 14.96 27.40 31.44
C ARG A 14 15.96 26.95 30.37
N ALA A 15 15.63 25.93 29.57
CA ALA A 15 16.56 25.32 28.62
C ALA A 15 16.98 26.26 27.48
N ILE A 16 16.13 27.21 27.06
CA ILE A 16 16.41 28.13 25.95
C ILE A 16 16.20 29.58 26.41
N PRO A 17 17.27 30.36 26.65
CA PRO A 17 17.14 31.72 27.17
C PRO A 17 16.52 32.69 26.14
N GLY A 18 15.65 33.57 26.64
CA GLY A 18 15.08 34.73 25.93
C GLY A 18 13.84 34.47 25.05
N LEU A 19 13.31 33.24 24.99
CA LEU A 19 11.99 33.01 24.40
C LEU A 19 10.88 33.60 25.30
N PRO A 20 9.78 34.16 24.73
CA PRO A 20 8.64 34.62 25.52
C PRO A 20 8.02 33.48 26.35
N ALA A 21 7.65 33.74 27.60
CA ALA A 21 7.18 32.70 28.53
C ALA A 21 5.89 32.01 28.05
N GLU A 22 5.07 32.72 27.28
CA GLU A 22 3.82 32.28 26.66
C GLU A 22 4.01 31.42 25.41
N MET A 23 5.23 31.37 24.87
CA MET A 23 5.62 30.52 23.73
C MET A 23 6.24 29.20 24.21
N VAL A 24 6.68 29.12 25.46
CA VAL A 24 7.41 27.97 26.01
C VAL A 24 6.50 27.14 26.90
N VAL A 25 6.35 25.86 26.56
CA VAL A 25 5.69 24.86 27.38
C VAL A 25 6.64 23.71 27.65
N THR A 26 6.49 23.05 28.79
CA THR A 26 7.20 21.81 29.05
C THR A 26 6.57 20.66 28.28
N ALA A 27 7.35 19.60 28.04
CA ALA A 27 6.83 18.38 27.43
C ALA A 27 5.66 17.78 28.22
N ASP A 28 5.68 17.85 29.56
CA ASP A 28 4.59 17.34 30.39
C ASP A 28 3.31 18.17 30.20
N GLU A 29 3.41 19.50 30.26
CA GLU A 29 2.27 20.40 30.03
C GLU A 29 1.64 20.21 28.64
N TYR A 30 2.46 19.98 27.61
CA TYR A 30 1.98 19.74 26.25
C TYR A 30 1.26 18.39 26.09
N LEU A 31 1.77 17.35 26.76
CA LEU A 31 1.22 15.99 26.73
C LEU A 31 -0.05 15.88 27.59
N GLU A 32 -0.11 16.55 28.74
CA GLU A 32 -1.29 16.63 29.62
C GLU A 32 -2.46 17.35 28.94
N GLY A 33 -2.18 18.36 28.11
CA GLY A 33 -3.14 18.99 27.20
C GLY A 33 -3.91 20.18 27.77
N GLY A 34 -4.98 20.59 27.06
CA GLY A 34 -5.79 21.79 27.34
C GLY A 34 -6.38 22.37 26.05
N GLU A 35 -7.48 23.14 26.13
CA GLU A 35 -8.17 23.68 24.95
C GLU A 35 -7.23 24.49 24.05
N ALA A 36 -6.37 25.32 24.64
CA ALA A 36 -5.42 26.15 23.89
C ALA A 36 -4.28 25.35 23.22
N LEU A 37 -3.89 24.19 23.77
CA LEU A 37 -2.81 23.34 23.26
C LEU A 37 -3.28 22.25 22.28
N SER A 38 -4.60 22.12 22.13
CA SER A 38 -5.25 21.20 21.19
C SER A 38 -5.67 21.88 19.89
N ASP A 39 -5.42 23.19 19.75
CA ASP A 39 -5.73 23.94 18.52
C ASP A 39 -4.87 23.43 17.37
N ARG A 40 -5.52 22.97 16.30
CA ARG A 40 -4.86 22.47 15.07
C ARG A 40 -3.98 23.52 14.39
N ARG A 41 -4.17 24.80 14.70
CA ARG A 41 -3.39 25.92 14.17
C ARG A 41 -2.07 26.15 14.91
N LEU A 42 -1.71 25.29 15.87
CA LEU A 42 -0.40 25.37 16.51
C LEU A 42 0.71 24.81 15.62
N THR A 43 1.87 25.46 15.69
CA THR A 43 3.13 24.90 15.20
C THR A 43 3.99 24.54 16.39
N VAL A 44 4.36 23.27 16.48
CA VAL A 44 5.04 22.66 17.62
C VAL A 44 6.52 22.54 17.28
N VAL A 45 7.35 23.35 17.94
CA VAL A 45 8.80 23.24 17.84
C VAL A 45 9.27 22.40 19.02
N ASN A 46 9.55 21.13 18.76
CA ASN A 46 9.90 20.17 19.78
C ASN A 46 11.41 20.22 20.06
N LEU A 47 11.79 20.87 21.15
CA LEU A 47 13.15 21.04 21.67
C LEU A 47 13.41 20.16 22.90
N CYS A 48 12.77 18.99 22.97
CA CYS A 48 13.02 18.05 24.05
C CYS A 48 14.46 17.49 24.02
N ASN A 49 14.96 17.12 25.20
CA ASN A 49 16.34 16.63 25.35
C ASN A 49 16.63 15.28 24.68
N SER A 50 15.61 14.57 24.21
CA SER A 50 15.72 13.30 23.49
C SER A 50 14.50 13.09 22.60
N TYR A 51 14.75 12.59 21.38
CA TYR A 51 13.73 12.12 20.43
C TYR A 51 13.69 10.59 20.32
N ARG A 52 14.45 9.86 21.13
CA ARG A 52 14.46 8.40 21.06
C ARG A 52 13.06 7.84 21.27
N TYR A 53 12.78 6.71 20.63
CA TYR A 53 11.52 6.00 20.80
C TYR A 53 11.15 5.85 22.29
N ARG A 54 9.89 6.16 22.63
CA ARG A 54 9.33 6.20 24.01
C ARG A 54 9.86 7.29 24.95
N THR A 55 10.55 8.30 24.45
CA THR A 55 10.88 9.50 25.24
C THR A 55 9.80 10.57 25.12
N LYS A 56 9.76 11.52 26.05
CA LYS A 56 8.77 12.62 26.02
C LYS A 56 8.81 13.40 24.70
N GLY A 57 10.01 13.65 24.15
CA GLY A 57 10.15 14.29 22.84
C GLY A 57 9.50 13.49 21.71
N TYR A 58 9.66 12.17 21.67
CA TYR A 58 8.96 11.34 20.67
C TYR A 58 7.43 11.47 20.79
N TYR A 59 6.89 11.43 22.01
CA TYR A 59 5.45 11.56 22.23
C TYR A 59 4.89 12.95 21.91
N VAL A 60 5.69 14.02 22.10
CA VAL A 60 5.30 15.39 21.71
C VAL A 60 5.08 15.46 20.20
N SER A 61 6.00 14.91 19.40
CA SER A 61 5.85 14.89 17.93
C SER A 61 4.70 14.01 17.45
N LEU A 62 4.52 12.84 18.07
CA LEU A 62 3.40 11.93 17.76
C LEU A 62 2.04 12.54 18.08
N LEU A 63 1.93 13.22 19.22
CA LEU A 63 0.68 13.84 19.64
C LEU A 63 0.34 15.08 18.80
N ALA A 64 1.35 15.86 18.41
CA ALA A 64 1.16 16.98 17.49
C ALA A 64 0.63 16.51 16.13
N ASP A 65 1.21 15.45 15.58
CA ASP A 65 0.78 14.82 14.33
C ASP A 65 -0.67 14.30 14.42
N ALA A 66 -1.00 13.57 15.49
CA ALA A 66 -2.36 13.09 15.76
C ALA A 66 -3.40 14.22 15.94
N ARG A 67 -2.96 15.40 16.40
CA ARG A 67 -3.81 16.60 16.53
C ARG A 67 -3.94 17.36 15.20
N GLY A 68 -3.23 16.97 14.14
CA GLY A 68 -3.17 17.70 12.88
C GLY A 68 -2.39 19.02 12.99
N GLN A 69 -1.47 19.12 13.95
CA GLN A 69 -0.61 20.27 14.17
C GLN A 69 0.70 20.10 13.38
N ALA A 70 1.25 21.19 12.86
CA ALA A 70 2.58 21.15 12.26
C ALA A 70 3.63 20.95 13.35
N VAL A 71 4.58 20.02 13.17
CA VAL A 71 5.59 19.71 14.20
C VAL A 71 6.98 19.48 13.61
N VAL A 72 8.01 19.96 14.33
CA VAL A 72 9.43 19.79 13.98
C VAL A 72 10.22 19.31 15.21
N PRO A 73 10.93 18.16 15.16
CA PRO A 73 10.89 17.17 14.08
C PRO A 73 9.57 16.38 14.10
N GLY A 74 9.11 15.93 12.92
CA GLY A 74 7.94 15.04 12.80
C GLY A 74 8.27 13.59 13.20
N VAL A 75 7.25 12.74 13.34
CA VAL A 75 7.45 11.32 13.71
C VAL A 75 8.25 10.59 12.62
N GLU A 76 7.92 10.82 11.36
CA GLU A 76 8.66 10.26 10.21
C GLU A 76 10.13 10.70 10.22
N THR A 77 10.40 11.99 10.48
CA THR A 77 11.76 12.51 10.66
C THR A 77 12.48 11.75 11.78
N ILE A 78 11.83 11.59 12.94
CA ILE A 78 12.42 10.91 14.11
C ILE A 78 12.71 9.43 13.84
N GLU A 79 11.81 8.71 13.17
CA GLU A 79 12.02 7.31 12.80
C GLU A 79 13.11 7.17 11.73
N GLY A 80 13.13 8.11 10.78
CA GLY A 80 14.20 8.24 9.80
C GLY A 80 15.57 8.32 10.46
N LEU A 81 15.75 9.03 11.58
CA LEU A 81 17.04 9.22 12.27
C LEU A 81 17.77 7.91 12.63
N SER A 82 17.10 6.75 12.52
CA SER A 82 17.68 5.42 12.71
C SER A 82 18.21 4.76 11.42
N ASP A 83 17.89 5.28 10.23
CA ASP A 83 18.37 4.82 8.92
C ASP A 83 19.38 5.80 8.32
N ALA A 84 20.65 5.66 8.74
CA ALA A 84 21.74 6.47 8.20
C ALA A 84 21.92 6.30 6.69
N TYR A 85 21.60 5.13 6.13
CA TYR A 85 21.79 4.86 4.70
C TYR A 85 20.71 5.50 3.84
N GLY A 86 19.45 5.47 4.31
CA GLY A 86 18.36 6.24 3.72
C GLY A 86 18.68 7.72 3.67
N LEU A 87 19.26 8.29 4.73
CA LEU A 87 19.72 9.68 4.73
C LEU A 87 20.80 9.95 3.67
N PHE A 88 21.90 9.18 3.66
CA PHE A 88 22.99 9.45 2.71
C PHE A 88 22.54 9.34 1.27
N ARG A 89 21.62 8.42 0.98
CA ARG A 89 20.98 8.35 -0.34
C ARG A 89 20.15 9.60 -0.63
N ALA A 90 19.27 10.02 0.29
CA ALA A 90 18.45 11.21 0.10
C ALA A 90 19.28 12.48 -0.08
N LEU A 91 20.38 12.62 0.69
CA LEU A 91 21.33 13.73 0.54
C LEU A 91 22.03 13.70 -0.83
N HIS A 92 22.45 12.53 -1.29
CA HIS A 92 23.04 12.37 -2.61
C HIS A 92 22.05 12.68 -3.74
N GLU A 93 20.81 12.20 -3.63
CA GLU A 93 19.71 12.51 -4.56
C GLU A 93 19.36 14.00 -4.56
N ALA A 94 19.44 14.66 -3.39
CA ALA A 94 19.28 16.11 -3.24
C ALA A 94 20.52 16.93 -3.65
N GLY A 95 21.53 16.30 -4.27
CA GLY A 95 22.73 16.96 -4.77
C GLY A 95 23.66 17.49 -3.67
N VAL A 96 23.50 17.04 -2.42
CA VAL A 96 24.43 17.34 -1.34
C VAL A 96 25.63 16.40 -1.46
N PRO A 97 26.87 16.91 -1.56
CA PRO A 97 28.03 16.05 -1.65
C PRO A 97 28.17 15.19 -0.40
N THR A 98 28.22 13.87 -0.57
CA THR A 98 28.39 12.89 0.50
C THR A 98 29.51 11.93 0.14
N VAL A 99 30.16 11.35 1.15
CA VAL A 99 31.11 10.24 0.90
C VAL A 99 30.39 9.03 0.26
N ASP A 100 31.03 8.34 -0.68
CA ASP A 100 30.42 7.19 -1.38
C ASP A 100 30.28 5.97 -0.46
N VAL A 101 29.09 5.81 0.11
CA VAL A 101 28.75 4.73 1.02
C VAL A 101 28.72 3.35 0.32
N GLN A 102 28.50 3.31 -1.02
CA GLN A 102 28.44 2.07 -1.81
C GLN A 102 29.83 1.54 -2.15
N GLU A 103 30.71 2.41 -2.65
CA GLU A 103 32.09 2.06 -3.00
C GLU A 103 32.87 1.60 -1.76
N MET A 104 32.70 2.28 -0.62
CA MET A 104 33.35 1.89 0.63
C MET A 104 32.82 0.54 1.17
N ARG A 105 31.53 0.21 0.93
CA ARG A 105 30.96 -1.11 1.25
C ARG A 105 31.53 -2.21 0.34
N ALA A 106 31.72 -1.92 -0.94
CA ALA A 106 32.34 -2.84 -1.90
C ALA A 106 33.79 -3.15 -1.50
N ARG A 107 34.56 -2.12 -1.12
CA ARG A 107 35.91 -2.26 -0.59
C ARG A 107 35.93 -3.07 0.72
N ARG A 108 34.97 -2.89 1.63
CA ARG A 108 34.83 -3.70 2.87
C ARG A 108 34.47 -5.17 2.59
N ARG A 109 33.62 -5.45 1.60
CA ARG A 109 33.28 -6.84 1.19
C ARG A 109 34.48 -7.57 0.57
N ALA A 110 35.44 -6.83 0.02
CA ALA A 110 36.67 -7.37 -0.55
C ALA A 110 37.76 -7.70 0.50
N LEU A 111 37.61 -7.27 1.76
CA LEU A 111 38.52 -7.68 2.84
C LEU A 111 38.23 -9.13 3.27
N PRO A 112 39.27 -9.98 3.45
CA PRO A 112 39.08 -11.37 3.84
C PRO A 112 38.39 -11.50 5.20
N ALA A 113 37.51 -12.49 5.32
CA ALA A 113 36.58 -12.72 6.44
C ALA A 113 37.22 -13.09 7.80
N ALA A 114 38.54 -12.94 7.96
CA ALA A 114 39.28 -13.37 9.15
C ALA A 114 39.35 -12.32 10.29
N ILE A 115 38.66 -11.20 10.18
CA ILE A 115 38.68 -10.15 11.23
C ILE A 115 37.32 -10.09 11.91
N SER A 116 37.25 -10.62 13.14
CA SER A 116 36.06 -10.55 14.00
C SER A 116 35.66 -9.09 14.29
N PRO A 117 34.36 -8.79 14.52
CA PRO A 117 33.86 -7.43 14.72
C PRO A 117 34.35 -6.72 16.00
N GLU A 118 35.13 -7.41 16.85
CA GLU A 118 35.59 -6.96 18.16
C GLU A 118 37.13 -6.84 18.25
N ALA A 119 37.87 -7.11 17.18
CA ALA A 119 39.32 -6.89 17.17
C ALA A 119 39.62 -5.37 17.08
N ASP A 120 40.36 -4.84 18.06
CA ASP A 120 40.94 -3.49 17.97
C ASP A 120 41.97 -3.50 16.83
N ASP A 121 41.59 -2.89 15.70
CA ASP A 121 42.25 -2.96 14.39
C ASP A 121 43.60 -2.20 14.31
N ARG A 122 44.30 -2.06 15.44
CA ARG A 122 45.60 -1.39 15.50
C ARG A 122 46.76 -2.29 15.05
N ASP A 123 46.58 -3.61 15.02
CA ASP A 123 47.65 -4.58 14.75
C ASP A 123 47.40 -5.49 13.52
N SER A 124 46.41 -5.21 12.67
CA SER A 124 46.17 -5.98 11.43
C SER A 124 47.21 -5.62 10.35
N PRO A 125 48.10 -6.54 9.92
CA PRO A 125 49.24 -6.25 9.02
C PRO A 125 48.86 -6.06 7.54
N ALA A 126 47.57 -5.94 7.23
CA ALA A 126 47.04 -5.85 5.87
C ALA A 126 46.27 -4.54 5.59
N HIS A 127 46.33 -3.55 6.48
CA HIS A 127 45.63 -2.28 6.28
C HIS A 127 46.61 -1.13 6.06
N ASP A 128 46.43 -0.39 4.97
CA ASP A 128 47.16 0.85 4.72
C ASP A 128 46.61 1.93 5.68
N PRO A 129 47.41 2.41 6.65
CA PRO A 129 46.98 3.44 7.60
C PRO A 129 46.69 4.80 6.94
N ALA A 130 47.00 4.98 5.65
CA ALA A 130 46.72 6.20 4.91
C ALA A 130 45.29 6.27 4.31
N ALA A 131 44.55 5.15 4.23
CA ALA A 131 43.25 5.10 3.53
C ALA A 131 42.03 5.46 4.41
N PRO A 132 40.97 6.09 3.85
CA PRO A 132 39.74 6.42 4.59
C PRO A 132 38.95 5.16 4.95
N LEU A 133 38.41 5.10 6.16
CA LEU A 133 37.77 3.90 6.72
C LEU A 133 36.40 4.21 7.34
N LEU A 134 35.33 3.59 6.83
CA LEU A 134 33.99 3.66 7.42
C LEU A 134 33.84 2.59 8.51
N ARG A 135 33.79 2.99 9.78
CA ARG A 135 33.47 2.10 10.92
C ARG A 135 31.98 2.14 11.22
N VAL A 136 31.43 1.00 11.62
CA VAL A 136 30.08 0.95 12.21
C VAL A 136 30.27 1.03 13.73
N SER A 137 29.89 2.15 14.33
CA SER A 137 29.99 2.34 15.78
C SER A 137 28.64 1.98 16.43
N GLY A 138 28.57 0.76 16.98
CA GLY A 138 27.40 0.28 17.72
C GLY A 138 26.09 0.27 16.91
N ARG A 139 24.95 0.16 17.61
CA ARG A 139 23.65 -0.16 17.00
C ARG A 139 23.10 0.91 16.02
N ASN A 140 23.55 2.17 16.06
CA ASN A 140 22.87 3.26 15.32
C ASN A 140 23.82 4.33 14.70
N GLY A 141 25.08 4.04 14.37
CA GLY A 141 25.96 5.07 13.77
C GLY A 141 26.99 4.54 12.78
N LEU A 142 26.97 5.08 11.56
CA LEU A 142 28.16 5.08 10.69
C LEU A 142 29.13 6.13 11.25
N SER A 143 30.34 5.73 11.59
CA SER A 143 31.44 6.63 11.97
C SER A 143 32.48 6.57 10.88
N TYR A 144 32.62 7.64 10.11
CA TYR A 144 33.63 7.78 9.09
C TYR A 144 34.97 8.19 9.72
N ARG A 145 36.05 7.48 9.38
CA ARG A 145 37.42 7.88 9.69
C ARG A 145 38.06 8.44 8.41
N PRO A 146 38.34 9.74 8.37
CA PRO A 146 39.03 10.38 7.25
C PRO A 146 40.41 9.77 7.00
N ALA A 147 40.88 9.86 5.76
CA ALA A 147 42.25 9.55 5.40
C ALA A 147 43.24 10.37 6.23
N THR A 148 44.43 9.83 6.49
CA THR A 148 45.44 10.51 7.30
C THR A 148 45.91 11.77 6.58
N GLY A 149 45.58 12.96 7.12
CA GLY A 149 45.86 14.26 6.51
C GLY A 149 44.68 14.95 5.82
N ALA A 150 43.50 14.32 5.77
CA ALA A 150 42.27 14.95 5.25
C ALA A 150 41.79 16.08 6.17
N GLU A 151 41.32 17.18 5.57
CA GLU A 151 40.73 18.30 6.31
C GLU A 151 39.29 17.94 6.71
N VAL A 152 38.96 18.13 7.99
CA VAL A 152 37.67 17.74 8.57
C VAL A 152 37.13 18.89 9.37
N GLU A 153 35.85 19.18 9.19
CA GLU A 153 35.15 20.25 9.88
C GLU A 153 33.86 19.73 10.48
N GLU A 154 33.40 20.37 11.56
CA GLU A 154 32.12 20.07 12.18
C GLU A 154 31.33 21.35 12.42
N THR A 155 30.07 21.36 12.02
CA THR A 155 29.20 22.52 12.21
C THR A 155 27.84 22.17 12.81
N LEU A 156 27.27 23.15 13.53
CA LEU A 156 25.90 23.09 14.02
C LEU A 156 25.00 23.90 13.08
N ALA A 157 23.95 23.24 12.61
CA ALA A 157 22.87 23.86 11.85
C ALA A 157 21.64 24.01 12.75
N TYR A 158 21.17 25.24 12.92
CA TYR A 158 19.95 25.58 13.65
C TYR A 158 18.85 25.79 12.63
N PHE A 159 17.89 24.87 12.57
CA PHE A 159 16.81 24.85 11.56
C PHE A 159 17.33 25.07 10.12
N GLY A 160 18.36 24.31 9.75
CA GLY A 160 19.01 24.39 8.43
C GLY A 160 19.98 25.56 8.23
N THR A 161 20.11 26.47 9.21
CA THR A 161 21.06 27.58 9.11
C THR A 161 22.35 27.26 9.85
N SER A 162 23.47 27.22 9.11
CA SER A 162 24.82 27.16 9.68
C SER A 162 25.44 28.57 9.78
N ALA A 163 26.26 28.79 10.80
CA ALA A 163 27.02 30.03 10.95
C ALA A 163 28.21 30.10 9.98
N ASP A 164 28.72 28.95 9.53
CA ASP A 164 29.81 28.88 8.55
C ASP A 164 29.25 29.06 7.12
N PRO A 165 29.67 30.12 6.40
CA PRO A 165 29.22 30.38 5.04
C PRO A 165 29.41 29.22 4.07
N ARG A 166 30.47 28.43 4.24
CA ARG A 166 30.83 27.30 3.36
C ARG A 166 29.74 26.24 3.35
N PHE A 167 29.11 26.01 4.51
CA PHE A 167 28.17 24.91 4.71
C PHE A 167 26.71 25.35 4.74
N ARG A 168 26.40 26.64 4.51
CA ARG A 168 25.02 27.16 4.61
C ARG A 168 24.03 26.48 3.67
N ALA A 169 24.38 26.36 2.40
CA ALA A 169 23.50 25.73 1.40
C ALA A 169 23.29 24.24 1.69
N ALA A 170 24.38 23.53 1.96
CA ALA A 170 24.32 22.10 2.27
C ALA A 170 23.62 21.81 3.60
N SER A 171 23.81 22.64 4.64
CA SER A 171 23.08 22.51 5.92
C SER A 171 21.58 22.73 5.76
N LEU A 172 21.18 23.62 4.85
CA LEU A 172 19.76 23.86 4.54
C LEU A 172 19.16 22.69 3.78
N ALA A 173 19.89 22.14 2.80
CA ALA A 173 19.48 20.94 2.07
C ALA A 173 19.34 19.73 3.02
N VAL A 174 20.31 19.51 3.93
CA VAL A 174 20.22 18.47 4.96
C VAL A 174 18.99 18.66 5.87
N TYR A 175 18.63 19.91 6.19
CA TYR A 175 17.43 20.19 6.99
C TYR A 175 16.12 20.02 6.21
N ARG A 176 16.10 20.19 4.89
CA ARG A 176 14.91 19.92 4.06
C ARG A 176 14.60 18.43 4.01
N GLU A 177 15.62 17.63 3.77
CA GLU A 177 15.52 16.17 3.84
C GLU A 177 15.23 15.69 5.27
N TRP A 178 15.79 16.39 6.28
CA TRP A 178 15.61 16.05 7.68
C TRP A 178 15.25 17.23 8.60
N PRO A 179 13.97 17.66 8.64
CA PRO A 179 13.55 18.81 9.43
C PRO A 179 13.74 18.59 10.93
N THR A 180 14.87 19.03 11.46
CA THR A 180 15.25 18.87 12.87
C THR A 180 15.77 20.20 13.43
N PRO A 181 15.35 20.62 14.64
CA PRO A 181 15.67 21.94 15.16
C PRO A 181 17.17 22.25 15.27
N VAL A 182 17.97 21.25 15.63
CA VAL A 182 19.43 21.36 15.70
C VAL A 182 20.07 20.09 15.16
N LEU A 183 20.90 20.24 14.13
CA LEU A 183 21.70 19.19 13.54
C LEU A 183 23.17 19.50 13.72
N ARG A 184 23.97 18.46 13.98
CA ARG A 184 25.42 18.46 13.90
C ARG A 184 25.82 17.73 12.63
N ILE A 185 26.58 18.40 11.79
CA ILE A 185 27.01 17.87 10.50
C ILE A 185 28.54 17.88 10.47
N GLN A 186 29.11 16.73 10.16
CA GLN A 186 30.55 16.56 9.95
C GLN A 186 30.84 16.54 8.45
N TRP A 187 31.92 17.20 8.08
CA TRP A 187 32.37 17.42 6.71
C TRP A 187 33.81 16.94 6.55
N VAL A 188 34.13 16.38 5.40
CA VAL A 188 35.50 16.07 4.98
C VAL A 188 35.78 16.72 3.63
N LEU A 189 36.97 17.27 3.45
CA LEU A 189 37.42 17.74 2.15
C LEU A 189 38.07 16.58 1.39
N GLU A 190 37.42 16.13 0.31
CA GLU A 190 37.91 15.09 -0.60
C GLU A 190 37.81 15.61 -2.04
N GLU A 191 38.90 15.49 -2.81
CA GLU A 191 38.92 15.89 -4.23
C GLU A 191 38.49 17.36 -4.44
N ASP A 192 38.94 18.26 -3.55
CA ASP A 192 38.58 19.69 -3.52
C ASP A 192 37.09 19.99 -3.26
N GLU A 193 36.30 19.01 -2.79
CA GLU A 193 34.89 19.17 -2.44
C GLU A 193 34.60 18.77 -0.98
N TRP A 194 33.80 19.58 -0.27
CA TRP A 194 33.35 19.27 1.08
C TRP A 194 32.18 18.30 1.06
N LYS A 195 32.41 17.08 1.54
CA LYS A 195 31.42 16.01 1.58
C LYS A 195 30.92 15.76 3.00
N VAL A 196 29.62 15.54 3.14
CA VAL A 196 29.01 15.14 4.42
C VAL A 196 29.44 13.72 4.76
N THR A 197 29.94 13.55 5.98
CA THR A 197 30.37 12.25 6.52
C THR A 197 29.46 11.75 7.63
N GLN A 198 28.78 12.66 8.33
CA GLN A 198 27.88 12.33 9.42
C GLN A 198 26.87 13.46 9.66
N VAL A 199 25.62 13.10 9.94
CA VAL A 199 24.56 14.01 10.40
C VAL A 199 23.94 13.43 11.66
N SER A 200 23.75 14.25 12.70
CA SER A 200 23.10 13.80 13.93
C SER A 200 22.30 14.90 14.63
N PRO A 201 21.18 14.58 15.29
CA PRO A 201 20.41 15.54 16.05
C PRO A 201 21.15 15.91 17.34
N VAL A 202 21.13 17.18 17.72
CA VAL A 202 21.70 17.65 18.99
C VAL A 202 20.61 18.09 19.93
N SER A 203 20.63 17.57 21.16
CA SER A 203 19.69 18.00 22.18
C SER A 203 20.07 19.37 22.75
N PRO A 204 19.11 20.27 23.00
CA PRO A 204 19.41 21.59 23.54
C PRO A 204 20.15 21.60 24.88
N GLY A 205 19.91 20.60 25.73
CA GLY A 205 20.64 20.42 26.99
C GLY A 205 22.14 20.13 26.82
N ARG A 206 22.60 19.75 25.62
CA ARG A 206 24.03 19.52 25.30
C ARG A 206 24.72 20.74 24.66
N LEU A 207 23.97 21.80 24.36
CA LEU A 207 24.50 23.03 23.79
C LEU A 207 25.07 23.94 24.88
N GLY A 208 26.14 24.66 24.59
CA GLY A 208 26.71 25.71 25.46
C GLY A 208 25.81 26.95 25.58
N ALA A 209 26.18 27.91 26.43
CA ALA A 209 25.36 29.11 26.66
C ALA A 209 25.14 29.96 25.39
N GLU A 210 26.19 30.16 24.59
CA GLU A 210 26.11 30.90 23.33
C GLU A 210 25.31 30.15 22.25
N GLU A 211 25.48 28.83 22.16
CA GLU A 211 24.75 27.98 21.22
C GLU A 211 23.24 27.93 21.55
N ARG A 212 22.87 27.90 22.83
CA ARG A 212 21.48 28.01 23.28
C ARG A 212 20.89 29.39 23.00
N ALA A 213 21.70 30.45 23.08
CA ALA A 213 21.27 31.80 22.70
C ALA A 213 21.00 31.88 21.20
N ARG A 214 21.88 31.30 20.35
CA ARG A 214 21.67 31.20 18.90
C ARG A 214 20.46 30.35 18.53
N LEU A 215 20.25 29.22 19.22
CA LEU A 215 19.03 28.42 19.06
C LEU A 215 17.78 29.22 19.47
N GLY A 216 17.85 29.99 20.55
CA GLY A 216 16.75 30.85 21.00
C GLY A 216 16.45 32.02 20.05
N GLU A 217 17.47 32.60 19.43
CA GLU A 217 17.33 33.62 18.38
C GLU A 217 16.77 33.03 17.10
N ALA A 218 17.30 31.88 16.68
CA ALA A 218 16.75 31.12 15.57
C ALA A 218 15.27 30.83 15.84
N ALA A 219 14.93 30.22 16.99
CA ALA A 219 13.57 29.88 17.46
C ALA A 219 12.56 31.04 17.40
N ARG A 220 13.02 32.29 17.52
CA ARG A 220 12.19 33.51 17.44
C ARG A 220 12.03 34.05 16.02
N ASN A 221 12.88 33.64 15.10
CA ASN A 221 12.79 34.06 13.72
C ASN A 221 11.46 33.55 13.13
N GLU A 222 10.56 34.47 12.76
CA GLU A 222 9.20 34.16 12.26
C GLU A 222 9.20 33.25 11.01
N ARG A 223 10.36 32.99 10.41
CA ARG A 223 10.59 32.03 9.32
C ARG A 223 10.66 30.56 9.75
N LEU A 224 10.65 30.27 11.05
CA LEU A 224 10.78 28.91 11.60
C LEU A 224 9.51 28.07 11.68
N VAL A 225 8.39 28.64 11.29
CA VAL A 225 7.22 27.83 10.99
C VAL A 225 7.61 27.00 9.77
N LEU A 226 7.58 25.67 9.85
CA LEU A 226 7.32 24.84 8.65
C LEU A 226 6.11 25.49 7.99
N ARG A 227 6.38 26.33 6.99
CA ARG A 227 5.35 26.88 6.15
C ARG A 227 4.80 25.66 5.42
N ARG A 228 3.66 25.15 5.92
CA ARG A 228 2.53 25.16 5.00
C ARG A 228 2.31 26.64 4.68
N GLY A 229 2.90 27.13 3.61
CA GLY A 229 2.41 28.37 3.01
C GLY A 229 1.05 28.00 2.42
N ALA A 230 -0.05 28.53 2.88
CA ALA A 230 -0.43 29.88 2.52
C ALA A 230 0.59 30.93 2.93
N ALA A 231 1.00 31.74 1.95
CA ALA A 231 1.44 33.09 2.22
C ALA A 231 0.54 33.74 3.29
N PRO A 232 1.06 34.63 4.17
CA PRO A 232 0.14 35.44 4.97
C PRO A 232 -0.84 36.11 3.99
N PRO A 233 -2.14 36.22 4.31
CA PRO A 233 -2.98 37.10 3.52
C PRO A 233 -2.33 38.47 3.67
N SER A 234 -1.59 38.91 2.65
CA SER A 234 -1.41 40.34 2.51
C SER A 234 -2.83 40.83 2.41
N THR A 235 -3.14 41.83 3.22
CA THR A 235 -4.41 42.52 3.13
C THR A 235 -4.70 42.79 1.64
N GLY A 236 -5.62 42.00 1.10
CA GLY A 236 -5.90 41.84 -0.32
C GLY A 236 -5.10 40.78 -1.10
N LYS A 237 -5.10 39.48 -0.78
CA LYS A 237 -4.81 38.36 -1.72
C LYS A 237 -5.95 37.34 -1.70
N ARG A 238 -6.32 36.74 -2.85
CA ARG A 238 -7.36 35.68 -2.93
C ARG A 238 -6.79 34.26 -2.80
N ALA A 239 -5.70 33.93 -3.49
CA ALA A 239 -5.02 32.62 -3.42
C ALA A 239 -3.58 32.68 -3.95
N SER A 240 -2.78 31.66 -3.68
CA SER A 240 -1.44 31.41 -4.23
C SER A 240 -1.37 30.07 -4.97
N ILE A 241 -0.86 30.06 -6.19
CA ILE A 241 -0.80 28.88 -7.06
C ILE A 241 0.67 28.61 -7.42
N ALA A 242 1.16 27.42 -7.09
CA ALA A 242 2.43 26.92 -7.56
C ALA A 242 2.27 26.43 -9.01
N VAL A 243 3.13 26.88 -9.91
CA VAL A 243 3.18 26.41 -11.29
C VAL A 243 4.49 25.66 -11.47
N LEU A 244 4.40 24.33 -11.58
CA LEU A 244 5.56 23.47 -11.77
C LEU A 244 6.05 23.60 -13.21
N VAL A 245 7.27 24.09 -13.39
CA VAL A 245 7.92 24.26 -14.69
C VAL A 245 9.32 23.67 -14.63
N GLU A 246 9.76 23.05 -15.73
CA GLU A 246 11.13 22.57 -15.88
C GLU A 246 11.88 23.50 -16.83
N GLU A 247 12.91 24.19 -16.34
CA GLU A 247 13.69 25.11 -17.17
C GLU A 247 14.47 24.36 -18.23
N GLY A 248 14.30 24.76 -19.50
CA GLY A 248 15.01 24.14 -20.62
C GLY A 248 14.44 22.81 -21.09
N ASP A 249 13.29 22.36 -20.56
CA ASP A 249 12.58 21.18 -21.07
C ASP A 249 12.00 21.50 -22.47
N PRO A 250 12.48 20.83 -23.54
CA PRO A 250 11.93 21.02 -24.89
C PRO A 250 10.51 20.47 -25.05
N PHE A 251 9.99 19.74 -24.06
CA PHE A 251 8.64 19.17 -24.04
C PHE A 251 7.69 19.89 -23.08
N SER A 252 8.07 21.07 -22.57
CA SER A 252 7.20 21.83 -21.69
C SER A 252 5.88 22.18 -22.40
N PRO A 253 4.73 21.95 -21.75
CA PRO A 253 3.40 22.19 -22.32
C PRO A 253 3.03 23.69 -22.37
N SER A 254 3.88 24.58 -21.82
CA SER A 254 3.68 26.03 -21.84
C SER A 254 5.02 26.75 -21.84
N SER A 255 5.16 27.72 -22.74
CA SER A 255 6.33 28.57 -22.88
C SER A 255 6.51 29.51 -21.68
N PRO A 256 7.73 29.99 -21.42
CA PRO A 256 7.98 31.00 -20.39
C PRO A 256 7.10 32.24 -20.53
N GLU A 257 6.85 32.70 -21.76
CA GLU A 257 5.99 33.86 -22.05
C GLU A 257 4.51 33.59 -21.72
N THR A 258 4.06 32.34 -21.88
CA THR A 258 2.74 31.90 -21.45
C THR A 258 2.62 31.98 -19.93
N ILE A 259 3.64 31.55 -19.19
CA ILE A 259 3.66 31.66 -17.73
C ILE A 259 3.72 33.13 -17.28
N ASP A 260 4.50 33.98 -17.96
CA ASP A 260 4.51 35.44 -17.74
C ASP A 260 3.11 36.05 -17.93
N LYS A 261 2.35 35.57 -18.93
CA LYS A 261 0.97 36.02 -19.18
C LYS A 261 0.02 35.54 -18.09
N LEU A 262 0.10 34.27 -17.68
CA LEU A 262 -0.68 33.73 -16.58
C LEU A 262 -0.45 34.54 -15.30
N GLU A 263 0.80 34.86 -14.96
CA GLU A 263 1.16 35.71 -13.81
C GLU A 263 0.54 37.11 -13.90
N ARG A 264 0.61 37.76 -15.06
CA ARG A 264 0.00 39.10 -15.28
C ARG A 264 -1.53 39.07 -15.16
N VAL A 265 -2.18 38.02 -15.66
CA VAL A 265 -3.65 37.84 -15.54
C VAL A 265 -4.00 37.57 -14.07
N ALA A 266 -3.27 36.68 -13.41
CA ALA A 266 -3.44 36.34 -12.00
C ALA A 266 -3.31 37.56 -11.08
N ALA A 267 -2.32 38.43 -11.33
CA ALA A 267 -2.14 39.66 -10.57
C ALA A 267 -3.37 40.59 -10.63
N ARG A 268 -4.04 40.69 -11.78
CA ARG A 268 -5.30 41.47 -11.94
C ARG A 268 -6.47 40.84 -11.17
N MET A 269 -6.47 39.52 -11.01
CA MET A 269 -7.45 38.76 -10.25
C MET A 269 -7.08 38.62 -8.77
N ASN A 270 -5.99 39.24 -8.34
CA ASN A 270 -5.45 39.16 -6.99
C ASN A 270 -5.04 37.74 -6.55
N VAL A 271 -4.56 36.94 -7.52
CA VAL A 271 -3.99 35.60 -7.35
C VAL A 271 -2.50 35.68 -7.58
N TYR A 272 -1.72 35.02 -6.74
CA TYR A 272 -0.26 35.01 -6.84
C TYR A 272 0.20 33.71 -7.45
N VAL A 273 0.81 33.78 -8.63
CA VAL A 273 1.40 32.63 -9.30
C VAL A 273 2.89 32.57 -8.98
N HIS A 274 3.37 31.38 -8.62
CA HIS A 274 4.76 31.13 -8.27
C HIS A 274 5.31 30.00 -9.11
N ARG A 275 6.37 30.26 -9.89
CA ARG A 275 7.09 29.19 -10.59
C ARG A 275 7.89 28.37 -9.58
N ILE A 276 7.76 27.05 -9.69
CA ILE A 276 8.54 26.10 -8.91
C ILE A 276 9.16 25.07 -9.85
N GLY A 277 10.35 24.58 -9.51
CA GLY A 277 11.07 23.54 -10.25
C GLY A 277 10.90 22.15 -9.62
N LEU A 278 11.49 21.13 -10.26
CA LEU A 278 11.42 19.74 -9.78
C LEU A 278 12.10 19.53 -8.41
N ASP A 279 13.02 20.41 -8.03
CA ASP A 279 13.71 20.40 -6.72
C ASP A 279 12.91 21.07 -5.59
N ASP A 280 11.73 21.63 -5.90
CA ASP A 280 10.91 22.40 -4.96
C ASP A 280 9.75 21.58 -4.35
N LEU A 281 9.83 20.25 -4.40
CA LEU A 281 8.78 19.36 -3.89
C LEU A 281 8.49 19.57 -2.40
N ASP A 282 9.53 19.90 -1.63
CA ASP A 282 9.46 20.25 -0.21
C ASP A 282 8.70 21.57 0.03
N LYS A 283 8.85 22.52 -0.90
CA LYS A 283 8.17 23.83 -0.88
C LYS A 283 6.75 23.77 -1.43
N LEU A 284 6.30 22.64 -1.98
CA LEU A 284 4.95 22.54 -2.54
C LEU A 284 3.87 22.89 -1.52
N GLY A 285 4.09 22.54 -0.25
CA GLY A 285 3.21 22.94 0.84
C GLY A 285 3.14 24.44 1.08
N GLU A 286 3.88 25.29 0.36
CA GLU A 286 3.89 26.75 0.46
C GLU A 286 2.80 27.50 -0.31
N TYR A 287 2.00 26.76 -1.07
CA TYR A 287 0.99 27.32 -1.97
C TYR A 287 -0.41 26.78 -1.64
N ASP A 288 -1.44 27.43 -2.17
CA ASP A 288 -2.84 27.01 -1.97
C ASP A 288 -3.29 26.01 -3.05
N ALA A 289 -2.60 25.95 -4.20
CA ALA A 289 -2.89 25.04 -5.31
C ALA A 289 -1.64 24.73 -6.14
N LEU A 290 -1.69 23.64 -6.91
CA LEU A 290 -0.65 23.22 -7.84
C LEU A 290 -1.18 23.16 -9.28
N PHE A 291 -0.47 23.79 -10.20
CA PHE A 291 -0.66 23.67 -11.64
C PHE A 291 0.59 23.09 -12.29
N ILE A 292 0.52 21.86 -12.80
CA ILE A 292 1.67 21.19 -13.38
C ILE A 292 1.83 21.62 -14.85
N ARG A 293 2.94 22.27 -15.20
CA ARG A 293 3.32 22.62 -16.58
C ARG A 293 4.72 22.08 -16.90
N ALA A 294 4.97 20.84 -16.48
CA ALA A 294 6.17 20.06 -16.73
C ALA A 294 5.76 18.66 -17.22
N LEU A 295 6.66 17.94 -17.89
CA LEU A 295 6.38 16.62 -18.47
C LEU A 295 5.74 15.66 -17.45
N THR A 296 4.51 15.23 -17.71
CA THR A 296 3.80 14.26 -16.86
C THR A 296 4.00 12.82 -17.34
N GLY A 297 3.97 11.90 -16.38
CA GLY A 297 4.07 10.45 -16.59
C GLY A 297 4.33 9.72 -15.28
N VAL A 298 3.90 8.46 -15.16
CA VAL A 298 3.96 7.70 -13.89
C VAL A 298 5.39 7.55 -13.32
N SER A 299 6.40 7.61 -14.18
CA SER A 299 7.82 7.56 -13.79
C SER A 299 8.51 8.94 -13.75
N THR A 300 7.77 10.03 -13.96
CA THR A 300 8.32 11.39 -13.99
C THR A 300 8.31 12.02 -12.59
N PRO A 301 9.23 12.96 -12.29
CA PRO A 301 9.20 13.71 -11.04
C PRO A 301 7.89 14.48 -10.80
N ALA A 302 7.25 14.98 -11.87
CA ALA A 302 5.95 15.67 -11.77
C ALA A 302 4.85 14.81 -11.12
N PHE A 303 4.90 13.49 -11.28
CA PHE A 303 3.97 12.56 -10.60
C PHE A 303 4.12 12.58 -9.08
N GLN A 304 5.33 12.81 -8.55
CA GLN A 304 5.56 12.97 -7.11
C GLN A 304 4.94 14.28 -6.59
N PHE A 305 4.96 15.35 -7.39
CA PHE A 305 4.27 16.60 -7.05
C PHE A 305 2.74 16.41 -6.98
N ALA A 306 2.16 15.65 -7.91
CA ALA A 306 0.74 15.31 -7.87
C ALA A 306 0.36 14.51 -6.61
N LEU A 307 1.12 13.45 -6.28
CA LEU A 307 0.92 12.67 -5.05
C LEU A 307 1.10 13.52 -3.78
N ARG A 308 2.07 14.43 -3.79
CA ARG A 308 2.33 15.32 -2.66
C ARG A 308 1.22 16.36 -2.49
N ALA A 309 0.68 16.92 -3.58
CA ALA A 309 -0.46 17.82 -3.53
C ALA A 309 -1.71 17.11 -2.96
N GLU A 310 -1.99 15.88 -3.39
CA GLU A 310 -3.09 15.06 -2.84
C GLU A 310 -2.92 14.81 -1.34
N ALA A 311 -1.71 14.42 -0.90
CA ALA A 311 -1.40 14.23 0.51
C ALA A 311 -1.55 15.52 1.36
N LEU A 312 -1.43 16.69 0.72
CA LEU A 312 -1.60 17.98 1.36
C LEU A 312 -3.05 18.50 1.34
N ASP A 313 -3.97 17.77 0.71
CA ASP A 313 -5.33 18.23 0.38
C ASP A 313 -5.31 19.53 -0.45
N MET A 314 -4.29 19.66 -1.30
CA MET A 314 -4.07 20.80 -2.17
C MET A 314 -4.78 20.57 -3.51
N PRO A 315 -5.64 21.50 -3.97
CA PRO A 315 -6.15 21.49 -5.33
C PRO A 315 -5.02 21.40 -6.35
N VAL A 316 -4.99 20.30 -7.11
CA VAL A 316 -4.03 20.07 -8.19
C VAL A 316 -4.79 19.88 -9.50
N VAL A 317 -4.30 20.53 -10.55
CA VAL A 317 -4.61 20.18 -11.95
C VAL A 317 -3.51 19.22 -12.40
N ASP A 318 -3.94 18.11 -13.01
CA ASP A 318 -3.11 16.96 -13.39
C ASP A 318 -2.80 16.06 -12.18
N ASP A 319 -3.87 15.63 -11.49
CA ASP A 319 -3.81 14.73 -10.34
C ASP A 319 -3.24 13.34 -10.69
N SER A 320 -2.88 12.56 -9.66
CA SER A 320 -2.19 11.28 -9.86
C SER A 320 -3.02 10.30 -10.70
N GLN A 321 -4.35 10.31 -10.56
CA GLN A 321 -5.24 9.45 -11.34
C GLN A 321 -5.31 9.89 -12.80
N SER A 322 -5.39 11.20 -13.05
CA SER A 322 -5.36 11.78 -14.39
C SER A 322 -4.06 11.39 -15.12
N ILE A 323 -2.90 11.54 -14.47
CA ILE A 323 -1.59 11.16 -15.04
C ILE A 323 -1.55 9.66 -15.38
N ILE A 324 -1.96 8.78 -14.44
CA ILE A 324 -1.95 7.33 -14.66
C ILE A 324 -2.85 6.93 -15.85
N ARG A 325 -4.05 7.50 -15.91
CA ARG A 325 -5.05 7.13 -16.93
C ARG A 325 -4.65 7.64 -18.31
N CYS A 326 -4.18 8.88 -18.42
CA CYS A 326 -3.81 9.48 -19.70
C CYS A 326 -2.46 8.97 -20.23
N SER A 327 -1.53 8.58 -19.35
CA SER A 327 -0.22 8.03 -19.76
C SER A 327 -0.31 6.67 -20.46
N ASN A 328 -1.39 5.90 -20.23
CA ASN A 328 -1.55 4.55 -20.75
C ASN A 328 -2.56 4.49 -21.91
N LYS A 329 -2.04 4.39 -23.13
CA LYS A 329 -2.87 4.41 -24.34
C LYS A 329 -3.75 3.15 -24.50
N VAL A 330 -3.37 2.01 -23.91
CA VAL A 330 -4.19 0.80 -23.91
C VAL A 330 -5.41 0.99 -23.01
N PHE A 331 -5.19 1.58 -21.82
CA PHE A 331 -6.26 1.93 -20.90
C PHE A 331 -7.23 2.92 -21.53
N LEU A 332 -6.74 3.99 -22.18
CA LEU A 332 -7.58 4.97 -22.86
C LEU A 332 -8.39 4.34 -23.99
N GLU A 333 -7.78 3.55 -24.87
CA GLU A 333 -8.51 2.90 -25.98
C GLU A 333 -9.63 1.99 -25.48
N GLU A 334 -9.35 1.15 -24.48
CA GLU A 334 -10.35 0.25 -23.90
C GLU A 334 -11.47 1.03 -23.20
N LEU A 335 -11.13 2.12 -22.49
CA LEU A 335 -12.08 2.99 -21.82
C LEU A 335 -13.01 3.68 -22.83
N LEU A 336 -12.45 4.28 -23.88
CA LEU A 336 -13.22 4.97 -24.93
C LEU A 336 -14.14 3.99 -25.67
N ARG A 337 -13.64 2.80 -26.00
CA ARG A 337 -14.42 1.76 -26.66
C ARG A 337 -15.57 1.25 -25.78
N ARG A 338 -15.31 0.99 -24.50
CA ARG A 338 -16.33 0.53 -23.53
C ARG A 338 -17.48 1.51 -23.41
N GLU A 339 -17.17 2.80 -23.37
CA GLU A 339 -18.15 3.89 -23.22
C GLU A 339 -18.74 4.37 -24.55
N CYS A 340 -18.48 3.63 -25.65
CA CYS A 340 -18.97 3.94 -26.99
C CYS A 340 -18.61 5.36 -27.45
N ILE A 341 -17.41 5.83 -27.09
CA ILE A 341 -16.80 7.01 -27.68
C ILE A 341 -16.21 6.61 -29.03
N ALA A 342 -16.51 7.38 -30.07
CA ALA A 342 -16.04 7.07 -31.41
C ALA A 342 -14.52 7.21 -31.49
N THR A 343 -13.81 6.13 -31.84
CA THR A 343 -12.36 6.07 -32.06
C THR A 343 -12.06 5.39 -33.41
N PRO A 344 -10.86 5.58 -34.00
CA PRO A 344 -10.41 4.78 -35.14
C PRO A 344 -10.33 3.30 -34.77
N ARG A 345 -10.33 2.40 -35.76
CA ARG A 345 -10.10 0.97 -35.45
C ARG A 345 -8.73 0.79 -34.84
N THR A 346 -8.69 0.26 -33.62
CA THR A 346 -7.45 0.07 -32.87
C THR A 346 -7.34 -1.37 -32.36
N LEU A 347 -6.15 -1.95 -32.45
CA LEU A 347 -5.81 -3.28 -31.96
C LEU A 347 -4.65 -3.19 -30.96
N VAL A 348 -4.81 -3.89 -29.83
CA VAL A 348 -3.69 -4.16 -28.92
C VAL A 348 -2.92 -5.38 -29.45
N VAL A 349 -1.64 -5.19 -29.70
CA VAL A 349 -0.78 -6.16 -30.38
C VAL A 349 0.25 -6.71 -29.39
N THR A 350 0.40 -8.02 -29.34
CA THR A 350 1.43 -8.72 -28.57
C THR A 350 2.40 -9.42 -29.50
N SER A 351 3.54 -9.90 -29.00
CA SER A 351 4.48 -10.72 -29.79
C SER A 351 3.87 -12.01 -30.34
N ARG A 352 2.69 -12.41 -29.85
CA ARG A 352 1.92 -13.58 -30.30
C ARG A 352 0.77 -13.22 -31.25
N THR A 353 0.49 -11.94 -31.47
CA THR A 353 -0.60 -11.51 -32.37
C THR A 353 -0.22 -11.80 -33.82
N PRO A 354 -1.03 -12.59 -34.56
CA PRO A 354 -0.73 -12.91 -35.96
C PRO A 354 -0.62 -11.63 -36.81
N PRO A 355 0.42 -11.48 -37.66
CA PRO A 355 0.56 -10.30 -38.52
C PRO A 355 -0.64 -10.08 -39.45
N GLU A 356 -1.35 -11.14 -39.83
CA GLU A 356 -2.55 -11.10 -40.66
C GLU A 356 -3.67 -10.31 -39.96
N GLN A 357 -3.83 -10.49 -38.65
CA GLN A 357 -4.84 -9.80 -37.85
C GLN A 357 -4.58 -8.29 -37.81
N VAL A 358 -3.32 -7.87 -37.76
CA VAL A 358 -2.96 -6.44 -37.80
C VAL A 358 -3.15 -5.87 -39.20
N ALA A 359 -2.93 -6.68 -40.25
CA ALA A 359 -3.15 -6.27 -41.64
C ALA A 359 -4.63 -5.97 -41.96
N GLU A 360 -5.59 -6.47 -41.17
CA GLU A 360 -7.02 -6.15 -41.30
C GLU A 360 -7.35 -4.66 -41.05
N LEU A 361 -6.46 -3.92 -40.36
CA LEU A 361 -6.57 -2.46 -40.23
C LEU A 361 -6.40 -1.75 -41.58
N GLY A 362 -5.74 -2.39 -42.55
CA GLY A 362 -5.33 -1.78 -43.80
C GLY A 362 -4.02 -0.99 -43.66
N PHE A 363 -3.33 -0.79 -44.78
CA PHE A 363 -2.10 0.01 -44.81
C PHE A 363 -2.35 1.37 -45.49
N PRO A 364 -1.75 2.46 -44.98
CA PRO A 364 -0.91 2.50 -43.79
C PRO A 364 -1.73 2.44 -42.48
N PHE A 365 -1.10 2.03 -41.38
CA PHE A 365 -1.64 2.20 -40.01
C PHE A 365 -0.56 2.78 -39.09
N VAL A 366 -0.94 3.21 -37.89
CA VAL A 366 -0.03 3.80 -36.90
C VAL A 366 0.27 2.79 -35.79
N LEU A 367 1.55 2.49 -35.58
CA LEU A 367 2.05 1.62 -34.52
C LEU A 367 2.66 2.46 -33.39
N LYS A 368 2.20 2.25 -32.14
CA LYS A 368 2.56 3.06 -30.97
C LYS A 368 2.93 2.19 -29.77
N LEU A 369 3.79 2.71 -28.87
CA LEU A 369 3.98 2.13 -27.54
C LEU A 369 2.79 2.46 -26.61
N PRO A 370 2.43 1.56 -25.66
CA PRO A 370 1.39 1.79 -24.65
C PRO A 370 1.72 2.95 -23.70
N ASP A 371 2.96 2.96 -23.22
CA ASP A 371 3.50 3.92 -22.26
C ASP A 371 4.52 4.80 -22.98
N GLY A 372 4.24 6.08 -23.12
CA GLY A 372 5.17 7.01 -23.76
C GLY A 372 4.56 8.38 -23.99
N SER A 373 5.30 9.41 -23.62
CA SER A 373 5.03 10.80 -23.93
C SER A 373 5.75 11.21 -25.23
N PHE A 374 5.10 12.06 -26.04
CA PHE A 374 5.67 12.75 -27.21
C PHE A 374 6.30 11.91 -28.33
N SER A 375 5.48 11.18 -29.10
CA SER A 375 5.71 10.77 -30.51
C SER A 375 6.98 9.98 -30.91
N ALA A 376 7.96 9.81 -30.02
CA ALA A 376 9.26 9.18 -30.32
C ALA A 376 9.15 7.68 -30.64
N ALA A 377 8.01 7.06 -30.31
CA ALA A 377 7.70 5.67 -30.59
C ALA A 377 6.35 5.52 -31.31
N VAL A 378 6.08 6.39 -32.29
CA VAL A 378 4.89 6.37 -33.15
C VAL A 378 5.34 6.21 -34.61
N HIS A 379 5.04 5.08 -35.22
CA HIS A 379 5.48 4.74 -36.58
C HIS A 379 4.28 4.58 -37.52
N ARG A 380 4.31 5.24 -38.68
CA ARG A 380 3.34 4.97 -39.76
C ARG A 380 3.84 3.79 -40.59
N VAL A 381 3.23 2.65 -40.42
CA VAL A 381 3.59 1.40 -41.08
C VAL A 381 2.81 1.28 -42.38
N SER A 382 3.52 1.13 -43.50
CA SER A 382 2.94 1.14 -44.85
C SER A 382 3.01 -0.23 -45.55
N SER A 383 3.67 -1.23 -44.95
CA SER A 383 3.73 -2.59 -45.50
C SER A 383 3.88 -3.68 -44.42
N PRO A 384 3.53 -4.95 -44.72
CA PRO A 384 3.76 -6.06 -43.79
C PRO A 384 5.23 -6.31 -43.44
N GLY A 385 6.16 -5.97 -44.35
CA GLY A 385 7.59 -6.08 -44.10
C GLY A 385 8.06 -5.07 -43.05
N GLU A 386 7.64 -3.81 -43.22
CA GLU A 386 7.91 -2.73 -42.27
C GLU A 386 7.27 -2.99 -40.91
N TYR A 387 6.07 -3.59 -40.87
CA TYR A 387 5.43 -4.01 -39.62
C TYR A 387 6.32 -4.98 -38.82
N ARG A 388 6.82 -6.04 -39.47
CA ARG A 388 7.65 -7.06 -38.81
C ARG A 388 8.93 -6.46 -38.23
N GLU A 389 9.57 -5.56 -38.96
CA GLU A 389 10.78 -4.88 -38.52
C GLU A 389 10.50 -3.98 -37.31
N ARG A 390 9.55 -3.05 -37.44
CA ARG A 390 9.24 -2.04 -36.41
C ARG A 390 8.63 -2.67 -35.15
N ALA A 391 7.68 -3.59 -35.30
CA ALA A 391 7.10 -4.28 -34.16
C ALA A 391 8.14 -5.15 -33.43
N GLY A 392 9.02 -5.85 -34.18
CA GLY A 392 10.10 -6.65 -33.59
C GLY A 392 11.12 -5.82 -32.81
N GLU A 393 11.39 -4.58 -33.23
CA GLU A 393 12.20 -3.63 -32.47
C GLU A 393 11.48 -3.15 -31.20
N MET A 394 10.24 -2.68 -31.33
CA MET A 394 9.47 -2.13 -30.21
C MET A 394 9.11 -3.18 -29.15
N PHE A 395 8.94 -4.46 -29.52
CA PHE A 395 8.70 -5.55 -28.56
C PHE A 395 9.89 -5.84 -27.65
N ARG A 396 11.10 -5.34 -27.96
CA ARG A 396 12.25 -5.47 -27.05
C ARG A 396 12.12 -4.59 -25.80
N SER A 397 11.38 -3.48 -25.91
CA SER A 397 11.20 -2.50 -24.84
C SER A 397 9.81 -2.50 -24.22
N SER A 398 8.80 -3.11 -24.86
CA SER A 398 7.44 -3.24 -24.32
C SER A 398 6.82 -4.59 -24.68
N PRO A 399 6.11 -5.27 -23.75
CA PRO A 399 5.41 -6.52 -24.05
C PRO A 399 4.14 -6.33 -24.92
N LEU A 400 3.67 -5.09 -25.06
CA LEU A 400 2.44 -4.73 -25.78
C LEU A 400 2.71 -3.54 -26.71
N LEU A 401 2.01 -3.49 -27.85
CA LEU A 401 1.97 -2.36 -28.78
C LEU A 401 0.51 -2.01 -29.11
N ILE A 402 0.30 -0.84 -29.70
CA ILE A 402 -1.01 -0.41 -30.21
C ILE A 402 -0.89 -0.19 -31.71
N ALA A 403 -1.69 -0.89 -32.50
CA ALA A 403 -1.85 -0.65 -33.93
C ALA A 403 -3.20 0.03 -34.16
N GLN A 404 -3.20 1.25 -34.69
CA GLN A 404 -4.38 2.08 -34.88
C GLN A 404 -4.51 2.47 -36.36
N GLU A 405 -5.71 2.38 -36.91
CA GLU A 405 -6.05 2.78 -38.27
C GLU A 405 -5.58 4.21 -38.57
N TYR A 406 -4.96 4.40 -39.73
CA TYR A 406 -4.53 5.73 -40.16
C TYR A 406 -5.69 6.45 -40.86
N LEU A 407 -6.11 7.56 -40.27
CA LEU A 407 -7.15 8.44 -40.83
C LEU A 407 -6.50 9.71 -41.40
N PRO A 408 -6.50 9.90 -42.74
CA PRO A 408 -5.96 11.11 -43.35
C PRO A 408 -6.88 12.30 -43.10
N THR A 409 -6.30 13.41 -42.64
CA THR A 409 -7.01 14.67 -42.36
C THR A 409 -6.12 15.85 -42.78
N ASP A 410 -6.75 16.99 -43.10
CA ASP A 410 -6.02 18.23 -43.41
C ASP A 410 -5.49 18.93 -42.15
N PHE A 411 -6.12 18.66 -41.01
CA PHE A 411 -5.76 19.11 -39.68
C PHE A 411 -6.38 18.19 -38.61
N ASP A 412 -5.87 18.29 -37.38
CA ASP A 412 -6.41 17.61 -36.20
C ASP A 412 -6.96 18.65 -35.23
N TRP A 413 -8.12 18.36 -34.63
CA TRP A 413 -8.68 19.18 -33.57
C TRP A 413 -7.98 18.86 -32.25
N ARG A 414 -7.56 19.88 -31.52
CA ARG A 414 -7.29 19.80 -30.09
C ARG A 414 -8.39 20.56 -29.38
N VAL A 415 -9.21 19.84 -28.61
CA VAL A 415 -10.24 20.44 -27.77
C VAL A 415 -9.78 20.30 -26.33
N THR A 416 -9.54 21.43 -25.67
CA THR A 416 -9.09 21.45 -24.28
C THR A 416 -10.27 21.69 -23.36
N VAL A 417 -10.43 20.79 -22.40
CA VAL A 417 -11.51 20.76 -21.41
C VAL A 417 -10.91 21.05 -20.04
N LEU A 418 -11.55 21.90 -19.24
CA LEU A 418 -11.17 22.15 -17.85
C LEU A 418 -12.41 22.07 -16.97
N GLY A 419 -12.39 21.20 -15.95
CA GLY A 419 -13.51 21.11 -15.01
C GLY A 419 -14.84 20.71 -15.63
N GLY A 420 -14.82 19.98 -16.75
CA GLY A 420 -16.00 19.57 -17.49
C GLY A 420 -16.55 20.62 -18.47
N GLU A 421 -15.84 21.73 -18.68
CA GLU A 421 -16.24 22.79 -19.60
C GLU A 421 -15.18 23.02 -20.70
N LEU A 422 -15.60 23.54 -21.85
CA LEU A 422 -14.69 23.88 -22.96
C LEU A 422 -13.79 25.06 -22.57
N LEU A 423 -12.48 24.83 -22.52
CA LEU A 423 -11.50 25.86 -22.28
C LEU A 423 -11.04 26.56 -23.56
N PHE A 424 -10.75 25.81 -24.63
CA PHE A 424 -10.50 26.33 -25.98
C PHE A 424 -10.53 25.19 -27.02
N ALA A 425 -10.59 25.56 -28.30
CA ALA A 425 -10.42 24.62 -29.41
C ALA A 425 -9.43 25.19 -30.44
N ALA A 426 -8.58 24.33 -30.99
CA ALA A 426 -7.63 24.73 -32.02
C ALA A 426 -7.46 23.64 -33.10
N ARG A 427 -7.12 24.07 -34.31
CA ARG A 427 -6.77 23.20 -35.43
C ARG A 427 -5.26 23.12 -35.57
N TYR A 428 -4.72 21.91 -35.49
CA TYR A 428 -3.31 21.63 -35.69
C TYR A 428 -3.10 21.05 -37.08
N TYR A 429 -2.43 21.81 -37.94
CA TYR A 429 -2.10 21.36 -39.28
C TYR A 429 -0.84 20.48 -39.25
N MET A 430 -0.71 19.59 -40.22
CA MET A 430 0.48 18.73 -40.34
C MET A 430 1.69 19.56 -40.80
N ALA A 431 2.89 19.17 -40.38
CA ALA A 431 4.12 19.82 -40.83
C ALA A 431 4.29 19.63 -42.36
N ARG A 432 4.81 20.66 -43.05
CA ARG A 432 4.87 20.69 -44.53
C ARG A 432 5.62 19.46 -45.09
N GLY A 433 4.89 18.58 -45.78
CA GLY A 433 5.42 17.34 -46.38
C GLY A 433 5.50 16.14 -45.42
N HIS A 434 4.94 16.26 -44.21
CA HIS A 434 4.96 15.24 -43.17
C HIS A 434 3.54 14.91 -42.69
N TRP A 435 3.34 13.72 -42.11
CA TRP A 435 2.00 13.24 -41.70
C TRP A 435 1.66 13.52 -40.23
N GLN A 436 2.63 14.02 -39.45
CA GLN A 436 2.46 14.49 -38.07
C GLN A 436 2.58 16.01 -38.00
N ILE A 437 2.04 16.60 -36.93
CA ILE A 437 2.11 18.04 -36.61
C ILE A 437 3.54 18.54 -36.33
N ARG A 438 4.48 17.62 -36.08
CA ARG A 438 5.92 17.86 -35.92
C ARG A 438 6.72 16.96 -36.86
N SER A 439 7.78 17.50 -37.46
CA SER A 439 8.79 16.74 -38.22
C SER A 439 10.18 17.14 -37.76
N ALA A 440 11.06 16.15 -37.53
CA ALA A 440 12.48 16.35 -37.22
C ALA A 440 13.40 15.86 -38.36
N GLU A 441 12.89 15.84 -39.60
CA GLU A 441 13.68 15.38 -40.75
C GLU A 441 14.89 16.30 -41.00
N LYS A 442 16.08 15.69 -41.18
CA LYS A 442 17.37 16.36 -41.42
C LYS A 442 17.85 17.30 -40.30
N GLY A 443 17.46 17.04 -39.05
CA GLY A 443 17.96 17.76 -37.89
C GLY A 443 17.45 19.19 -37.74
N THR A 444 16.40 19.56 -38.47
CA THR A 444 15.68 20.83 -38.29
C THR A 444 14.23 20.51 -37.90
N GLU A 445 13.80 20.94 -36.72
CA GLU A 445 12.41 20.76 -36.31
C GLU A 445 11.49 21.71 -37.10
N ARG A 446 10.40 21.16 -37.61
CA ARG A 446 9.34 21.91 -38.30
C ARG A 446 8.00 21.55 -37.69
N TYR A 447 7.28 22.57 -37.23
CA TYR A 447 5.94 22.45 -36.69
C TYR A 447 4.91 22.88 -37.74
N GLY A 448 3.73 22.27 -37.72
CA GLY A 448 2.60 22.71 -38.51
C GLY A 448 1.97 23.98 -37.94
N ARG A 449 1.14 24.65 -38.74
CA ARG A 449 0.38 25.82 -38.29
C ARG A 449 -0.60 25.40 -37.19
N VAL A 450 -0.79 26.23 -36.17
CA VAL A 450 -1.89 26.11 -35.20
C VAL A 450 -2.84 27.28 -35.44
N GLU A 451 -4.13 27.00 -35.48
CA GLU A 451 -5.18 27.99 -35.68
C GLU A 451 -6.21 27.85 -34.55
N ALA A 452 -6.22 28.79 -33.61
CA ALA A 452 -7.24 28.83 -32.57
C ALA A 452 -8.61 29.19 -33.16
N VAL A 453 -9.63 28.54 -32.63
CA VAL A 453 -11.03 28.75 -33.00
C VAL A 453 -11.77 29.25 -31.76
N ALA A 454 -12.47 30.37 -31.90
CA ALA A 454 -13.26 30.93 -30.80
C ALA A 454 -14.28 29.91 -30.30
N ARG A 455 -14.51 29.87 -28.98
CA ARG A 455 -15.35 28.82 -28.34
C ARG A 455 -16.76 28.72 -28.93
N ASP A 456 -17.35 29.84 -29.30
CA ASP A 456 -18.68 29.93 -29.91
C ASP A 456 -18.72 29.49 -31.38
N GLN A 457 -17.56 29.40 -32.02
CA GLN A 457 -17.39 28.94 -33.41
C GLN A 457 -16.89 27.49 -33.51
N ALA A 458 -16.49 26.88 -32.39
CA ALA A 458 -16.07 25.49 -32.36
C ALA A 458 -17.24 24.56 -32.74
N PRO A 459 -17.07 23.59 -33.67
CA PRO A 459 -18.15 22.73 -34.09
C PRO A 459 -18.74 21.92 -32.93
N ARG A 460 -20.05 22.07 -32.71
CA ARG A 460 -20.76 21.43 -31.60
C ARG A 460 -20.53 19.91 -31.50
N PRO A 461 -20.54 19.12 -32.59
CA PRO A 461 -20.27 17.67 -32.50
C PRO A 461 -18.86 17.34 -32.01
N VAL A 462 -17.87 18.18 -32.34
CA VAL A 462 -16.47 18.01 -31.92
C VAL A 462 -16.33 18.32 -30.43
N VAL A 463 -16.95 19.41 -29.98
CA VAL A 463 -16.95 19.82 -28.56
C VAL A 463 -17.68 18.82 -27.68
N GLU A 464 -18.89 18.38 -28.07
CA GLU A 464 -19.67 17.40 -27.29
C GLU A 464 -18.94 16.05 -27.16
N LEU A 465 -18.25 15.61 -28.22
CA LEU A 465 -17.42 14.41 -28.17
C LEU A 465 -16.25 14.57 -27.19
N ALA A 466 -15.55 15.71 -27.23
CA ALA A 466 -14.44 16.00 -26.33
C ALA A 466 -14.87 16.06 -24.86
N LEU A 467 -15.98 16.74 -24.55
CA LEU A 467 -16.51 16.84 -23.19
C LEU A 467 -16.89 15.47 -22.63
N ARG A 468 -17.56 14.64 -23.43
CA ARG A 468 -17.91 13.26 -23.05
C ARG A 468 -16.66 12.42 -22.80
N ALA A 469 -15.65 12.53 -23.66
CA ALA A 469 -14.40 11.77 -23.53
C ALA A 469 -13.61 12.19 -22.28
N ALA A 470 -13.45 13.50 -22.05
CA ALA A 470 -12.75 14.05 -20.88
C ALA A 470 -13.42 13.68 -19.55
N ALA A 471 -14.76 13.66 -19.51
CA ALA A 471 -15.53 13.27 -18.32
C ALA A 471 -15.26 11.84 -17.84
N LEU A 472 -14.76 10.95 -18.71
CA LEU A 472 -14.36 9.59 -18.33
C LEU A 472 -13.06 9.58 -17.52
N ILE A 473 -12.23 10.62 -17.66
CA ILE A 473 -10.96 10.74 -16.94
C ILE A 473 -11.19 11.42 -15.59
N GLY A 474 -11.81 12.61 -15.59
CA GLY A 474 -12.06 13.38 -14.37
C GLY A 474 -12.52 14.82 -14.64
N ASN A 475 -12.22 15.72 -13.70
CA ASN A 475 -12.56 17.15 -13.76
C ASN A 475 -11.30 18.04 -13.85
N GLY A 476 -10.17 17.49 -14.28
CA GLY A 476 -8.90 18.19 -14.47
C GLY A 476 -8.85 19.01 -15.76
N LEU A 477 -7.62 19.25 -16.25
CA LEU A 477 -7.35 19.80 -17.56
C LEU A 477 -7.10 18.63 -18.51
N TYR A 478 -7.75 18.60 -19.67
CA TYR A 478 -7.57 17.52 -20.64
C TYR A 478 -7.55 18.07 -22.05
N GLY A 479 -6.54 17.71 -22.84
CA GLY A 479 -6.54 17.96 -24.29
C GLY A 479 -6.99 16.72 -25.01
N VAL A 480 -8.14 16.79 -25.67
CA VAL A 480 -8.69 15.70 -26.47
C VAL A 480 -8.33 15.93 -27.93
N ASP A 481 -7.57 15.01 -28.51
CA ASP A 481 -7.26 15.01 -29.93
C ASP A 481 -8.38 14.34 -30.71
N ILE A 482 -8.92 15.05 -31.71
CA ILE A 482 -10.04 14.61 -32.51
C ILE A 482 -9.71 14.74 -33.99
N LYS A 483 -10.05 13.71 -34.77
CA LYS A 483 -10.05 13.77 -36.24
C LYS A 483 -11.48 13.86 -36.75
N GLU A 484 -11.68 14.67 -37.79
CA GLU A 484 -12.91 14.65 -38.56
C GLU A 484 -12.84 13.59 -39.65
N THR A 485 -13.87 12.76 -39.73
CA THR A 485 -14.04 11.78 -40.80
C THR A 485 -15.37 12.02 -41.53
N PRO A 486 -15.57 11.46 -42.73
CA PRO A 486 -16.88 11.50 -43.39
C PRO A 486 -18.03 10.92 -42.56
N ALA A 487 -17.73 10.05 -41.59
CA ALA A 487 -18.70 9.43 -40.69
C ALA A 487 -18.95 10.23 -39.38
N GLY A 488 -18.16 11.29 -39.13
CA GLY A 488 -18.22 12.10 -37.92
C GLY A 488 -16.86 12.23 -37.21
N PRO A 489 -16.79 13.03 -36.13
CA PRO A 489 -15.57 13.19 -35.34
C PRO A 489 -15.24 11.93 -34.54
N VAL A 490 -13.95 11.62 -34.41
CA VAL A 490 -13.44 10.49 -33.61
C VAL A 490 -12.30 10.95 -32.71
N VAL A 491 -12.25 10.44 -31.48
CA VAL A 491 -11.17 10.69 -30.51
C VAL A 491 -9.97 9.83 -30.85
N ILE A 492 -8.78 10.44 -30.82
CA ILE A 492 -7.49 9.80 -31.07
C ILE A 492 -6.76 9.52 -29.76
N GLU A 493 -6.69 10.51 -28.88
CA GLU A 493 -6.07 10.42 -27.56
C GLU A 493 -6.59 11.50 -26.61
N ILE A 494 -6.37 11.31 -25.31
CA ILE A 494 -6.64 12.28 -24.26
C ILE A 494 -5.36 12.50 -23.48
N ASN A 495 -4.90 13.75 -23.41
CA ASN A 495 -3.70 14.15 -22.70
C ASN A 495 -4.09 14.90 -21.42
N ASP A 496 -3.55 14.49 -20.26
CA ASP A 496 -3.73 15.16 -18.97
C ASP A 496 -3.01 16.51 -18.93
N ASN A 497 -1.88 16.66 -19.62
CA ASN A 497 -1.10 17.89 -19.59
C ASN A 497 -0.97 18.53 -20.99
N PRO A 498 -2.06 19.06 -21.59
CA PRO A 498 -2.06 19.55 -22.96
C PRO A 498 -1.32 20.89 -23.10
N ASN A 499 -0.88 21.20 -24.32
CA ASN A 499 -0.29 22.50 -24.65
C ASN A 499 -1.26 23.65 -24.37
N LEU A 500 -0.71 24.75 -23.85
CA LEU A 500 -1.39 26.02 -23.69
C LEU A 500 -0.32 27.10 -23.91
N ASP A 501 -0.34 27.73 -25.08
CA ASP A 501 0.67 28.72 -25.46
C ASP A 501 0.11 30.02 -26.02
N ILE A 502 0.79 31.11 -25.66
CA ILE A 502 0.47 32.45 -26.14
C ILE A 502 0.72 32.58 -27.64
N GLY A 503 -0.25 33.12 -28.36
CA GLY A 503 -0.20 33.30 -29.81
C GLY A 503 -0.56 32.06 -30.62
N TYR A 504 -0.83 30.94 -29.94
CA TYR A 504 -1.29 29.69 -30.55
C TYR A 504 -2.71 29.38 -30.07
N GLU A 505 -2.86 28.58 -29.01
CA GLU A 505 -4.17 28.09 -28.54
C GLU A 505 -5.03 29.20 -27.93
N ASP A 506 -4.41 30.22 -27.34
CA ASP A 506 -5.10 31.35 -26.74
C ASP A 506 -5.50 32.45 -27.75
N ALA A 507 -5.11 32.33 -29.03
CA ALA A 507 -5.17 33.46 -29.97
C ALA A 507 -6.60 33.96 -30.26
N ALA A 508 -7.61 33.09 -30.11
CA ALA A 508 -9.02 33.44 -30.34
C ALA A 508 -9.66 34.13 -29.12
N ASP A 509 -9.46 33.60 -27.92
CA ASP A 509 -10.17 34.03 -26.69
C ASP A 509 -9.28 34.84 -25.72
N GLY A 510 -7.98 34.95 -26.02
CA GLY A 510 -7.00 35.80 -25.36
C GLY A 510 -6.89 35.55 -23.86
N ASN A 511 -7.16 36.58 -23.06
CA ASN A 511 -7.04 36.50 -21.61
C ASN A 511 -8.09 35.59 -20.96
N ALA A 512 -9.23 35.36 -21.61
CA ALA A 512 -10.34 34.61 -21.02
C ALA A 512 -9.93 33.18 -20.65
N VAL A 513 -9.06 32.56 -21.47
CA VAL A 513 -8.49 31.22 -21.22
C VAL A 513 -7.76 31.16 -19.88
N TYR A 514 -6.87 32.12 -19.61
CA TYR A 514 -6.12 32.19 -18.36
C TYR A 514 -7.01 32.55 -17.17
N GLU A 515 -7.98 33.45 -17.37
CA GLU A 515 -8.94 33.80 -16.32
C GLU A 515 -9.76 32.59 -15.88
N ASP A 516 -10.17 31.71 -16.80
CA ASP A 516 -10.93 30.51 -16.48
C ASP A 516 -10.08 29.47 -15.73
N VAL A 517 -8.81 29.28 -16.12
CA VAL A 517 -7.85 28.46 -15.36
C VAL A 517 -7.72 28.96 -13.92
N LEU A 518 -7.59 30.27 -13.73
CA LEU A 518 -7.47 30.87 -12.41
C LEU A 518 -8.78 30.79 -11.61
N ARG A 519 -9.94 30.98 -12.24
CA ARG A 519 -11.25 30.82 -11.58
C ARG A 519 -11.47 29.37 -11.14
N PHE A 520 -11.03 28.40 -11.93
CA PHE A 520 -11.10 26.99 -11.57
C PHE A 520 -10.36 26.70 -10.27
N PHE A 521 -9.11 27.19 -10.14
CA PHE A 521 -8.34 27.04 -8.91
C PHE A 521 -8.94 27.81 -7.74
N LEU A 522 -9.34 29.06 -7.95
CA LEU A 522 -9.98 29.88 -6.93
C LEU A 522 -11.22 29.21 -6.33
N ARG A 523 -12.10 28.68 -7.19
CA ARG A 523 -13.30 27.97 -6.75
C ARG A 523 -12.94 26.79 -5.84
N ARG A 524 -11.97 25.96 -6.21
CA ARG A 524 -11.55 24.81 -5.40
C ARG A 524 -10.86 25.19 -4.09
N VAL A 525 -10.05 26.25 -4.11
CA VAL A 525 -9.42 26.79 -2.89
C VAL A 525 -10.49 27.36 -1.95
N GLU A 526 -11.53 28.02 -2.47
CA GLU A 526 -12.63 28.61 -1.71
C GLU A 526 -13.62 27.54 -1.17
N GLU A 527 -13.91 26.50 -1.96
CA GLU A 527 -14.79 25.37 -1.58
C GLU A 527 -14.16 24.45 -0.50
N GLY A 528 -12.82 24.41 -0.39
CA GLY A 528 -12.09 23.68 0.66
C GLY A 528 -12.31 24.20 2.10
N GLY A 529 -13.20 25.18 2.30
CA GLY A 529 -13.56 25.77 3.60
C GLY A 529 -14.93 25.38 4.16
N GLU A 530 -15.93 25.00 3.36
CA GLU A 530 -17.27 24.60 3.82
C GLU A 530 -18.08 23.87 2.71
N VAL A 531 -18.47 22.62 2.99
CA VAL A 531 -19.68 21.89 2.50
C VAL A 531 -19.65 21.02 1.21
N ALA A 532 -20.30 19.84 1.38
CA ALA A 532 -21.05 18.97 0.47
C ALA A 532 -20.33 17.94 -0.42
N LYS A 533 -20.61 16.65 -0.11
CA LYS A 533 -20.57 15.55 -1.07
C LYS A 533 -21.54 15.83 -2.23
N PRO A 534 -21.15 15.64 -3.50
CA PRO A 534 -22.04 15.87 -4.63
C PRO A 534 -23.13 14.80 -4.68
N GLU A 535 -24.39 15.24 -4.74
CA GLU A 535 -25.51 14.40 -5.17
C GLU A 535 -25.30 14.03 -6.64
N ARG A 536 -25.15 12.72 -6.90
CA ARG A 536 -25.38 12.16 -8.23
C ARG A 536 -26.82 11.65 -8.26
N SER A 537 -27.60 12.10 -9.23
CA SER A 537 -28.88 11.50 -9.58
C SER A 537 -28.64 10.06 -10.06
N GLU A 538 -28.93 9.09 -9.20
CA GLU A 538 -28.98 7.68 -9.58
C GLU A 538 -30.26 7.39 -10.39
N PRO A 539 -30.20 6.54 -11.43
CA PRO A 539 -31.40 5.90 -11.95
C PRO A 539 -31.97 4.97 -10.87
N GLU A 540 -33.29 5.03 -10.64
CA GLU A 540 -34.01 4.20 -9.67
C GLU A 540 -33.66 2.70 -9.81
N MET A 541 -32.85 2.21 -8.88
CA MET A 541 -32.77 0.80 -8.52
C MET A 541 -33.41 0.61 -7.15
N ALA A 542 -34.26 -0.42 -7.03
CA ALA A 542 -35.03 -0.71 -5.83
C ALA A 542 -34.14 -0.81 -4.57
N PRO A 543 -34.63 -0.37 -3.40
CA PRO A 543 -33.78 -0.14 -2.23
C PRO A 543 -33.28 -1.46 -1.62
N LEU A 544 -32.00 -1.76 -1.82
CA LEU A 544 -31.23 -2.62 -0.91
C LEU A 544 -30.95 -1.79 0.37
N ARG A 545 -31.21 -2.41 1.53
CA ARG A 545 -31.34 -1.78 2.85
C ARG A 545 -30.23 -0.77 3.18
N ALA A 546 -30.64 0.32 3.85
CA ALA A 546 -29.77 1.42 4.27
C ALA A 546 -28.50 0.96 5.03
N PRO A 547 -27.37 1.68 4.88
CA PRO A 547 -26.14 1.38 5.61
C PRO A 547 -26.37 1.42 7.13
N ILE A 548 -25.90 0.39 7.84
CA ILE A 548 -25.87 0.38 9.29
C ILE A 548 -24.94 1.50 9.75
N ARG A 549 -25.51 2.61 10.26
CA ARG A 549 -24.77 3.55 11.09
C ARG A 549 -24.31 2.80 12.33
N SER A 550 -23.00 2.67 12.54
CA SER A 550 -22.45 2.14 13.78
C SER A 550 -23.04 2.92 14.98
N ARG A 551 -23.93 2.27 15.72
CA ARG A 551 -24.49 2.84 16.95
C ARG A 551 -23.54 2.55 18.10
N GLY A 552 -22.75 3.55 18.49
CA GLY A 552 -22.05 3.66 19.78
C GLY A 552 -20.81 2.76 19.89
N THR A 553 -19.60 3.30 20.03
CA THR A 553 -19.17 4.08 21.19
C THR A 553 -18.30 5.27 20.79
N GLY A 554 -18.42 6.37 21.53
CA GLY A 554 -17.95 7.69 21.13
C GLY A 554 -16.46 7.80 20.80
N ALA A 555 -16.17 8.87 20.05
CA ALA A 555 -14.89 9.59 19.94
C ALA A 555 -13.74 9.00 20.77
N GLY A 556 -13.18 7.89 20.32
CA GLY A 556 -11.87 7.42 20.73
C GLY A 556 -10.88 7.97 19.71
N GLY A 557 -10.12 9.00 20.08
CA GLY A 557 -9.01 9.50 19.27
C GLY A 557 -8.14 8.33 18.80
N GLY A 558 -7.74 8.37 17.52
CA GLY A 558 -6.95 7.33 16.86
C GLY A 558 -5.75 6.94 17.71
N ARG A 559 -5.80 5.76 18.32
CA ARG A 559 -4.65 5.17 19.00
C ARG A 559 -3.69 4.70 17.91
N SER A 560 -2.49 5.28 17.84
CA SER A 560 -1.44 4.85 16.91
C SER A 560 -0.93 3.41 17.17
N HIS A 561 -1.29 2.82 18.32
CA HIS A 561 -0.95 1.45 18.70
C HIS A 561 -2.09 0.79 19.49
N TYR A 562 -2.54 -0.38 19.04
CA TYR A 562 -3.41 -1.27 19.82
C TYR A 562 -2.57 -2.13 20.77
N ARG A 563 -3.11 -2.43 21.95
CA ARG A 563 -2.49 -3.39 22.87
C ARG A 563 -2.71 -4.83 22.36
N PRO A 564 -1.86 -5.80 22.75
CA PRO A 564 -2.13 -7.21 22.53
C PRO A 564 -3.56 -7.59 22.92
N PHE A 565 -4.24 -8.30 22.04
CA PHE A 565 -5.62 -8.79 22.27
C PHE A 565 -6.68 -7.68 22.48
N GLU A 566 -6.37 -6.40 22.23
CA GLU A 566 -7.34 -5.29 22.36
C GLU A 566 -8.36 -5.30 21.23
N VAL A 567 -7.86 -5.54 20.01
CA VAL A 567 -8.62 -5.67 18.77
C VAL A 567 -8.17 -6.94 18.06
N ALA A 568 -8.95 -7.40 17.11
CA ALA A 568 -8.62 -8.54 16.27
C ALA A 568 -8.99 -8.22 14.81
N GLY A 569 -8.09 -8.52 13.88
CA GLY A 569 -8.43 -8.61 12.46
C GLY A 569 -8.80 -10.04 12.12
N VAL A 570 -9.79 -10.22 11.26
CA VAL A 570 -10.20 -11.52 10.75
C VAL A 570 -10.29 -11.46 9.23
N GLU A 571 -9.77 -12.50 8.58
CA GLU A 571 -9.84 -12.73 7.13
C GLU A 571 -10.44 -14.14 6.94
N LEU A 572 -11.49 -14.26 6.12
CA LEU A 572 -12.18 -15.52 5.83
C LEU A 572 -12.16 -15.80 4.34
N GLU A 573 -11.88 -17.04 3.96
CA GLU A 573 -11.81 -17.49 2.57
C GLU A 573 -12.93 -18.48 2.25
N TYR A 574 -13.54 -18.36 1.07
CA TYR A 574 -14.59 -19.24 0.58
C TYR A 574 -14.39 -19.60 -0.90
N ALA A 575 -14.70 -20.82 -1.30
CA ALA A 575 -14.71 -21.20 -2.71
C ALA A 575 -16.02 -20.72 -3.37
N VAL A 576 -15.93 -20.17 -4.58
CA VAL A 576 -17.09 -19.87 -5.41
C VAL A 576 -17.43 -21.11 -6.25
N VAL A 577 -18.68 -21.53 -6.23
CA VAL A 577 -19.17 -22.71 -6.97
C VAL A 577 -20.39 -22.38 -7.83
N ASP A 578 -20.55 -23.11 -8.93
CA ASP A 578 -21.75 -23.07 -9.76
C ASP A 578 -22.90 -23.92 -9.16
N ARG A 579 -24.05 -23.92 -9.83
CA ARG A 579 -25.24 -24.72 -9.46
C ARG A 579 -24.98 -26.22 -9.33
N ASP A 580 -23.98 -26.75 -10.04
CA ASP A 580 -23.61 -28.16 -10.04
C ASP A 580 -22.53 -28.46 -8.98
N LEU A 581 -22.21 -27.43 -8.17
CA LEU A 581 -21.21 -27.40 -7.12
C LEU A 581 -19.79 -27.65 -7.64
N ASN A 582 -19.48 -27.19 -8.85
CA ASN A 582 -18.12 -27.15 -9.37
C ASN A 582 -17.53 -25.75 -9.14
N ILE A 583 -16.21 -25.66 -8.99
CA ILE A 583 -15.52 -24.37 -8.84
C ILE A 583 -15.84 -23.41 -9.99
N ALA A 584 -16.16 -22.18 -9.64
CA ALA A 584 -16.53 -21.12 -10.57
C ALA A 584 -15.56 -19.94 -10.46
N HIS A 585 -14.93 -19.60 -11.58
CA HIS A 585 -13.95 -18.53 -11.74
C HIS A 585 -14.64 -17.17 -11.90
N ARG A 586 -15.40 -16.75 -10.87
CA ARG A 586 -16.32 -15.60 -10.93
C ARG A 586 -16.02 -14.48 -9.94
N VAL A 587 -14.91 -14.55 -9.20
CA VAL A 587 -14.58 -13.53 -8.19
C VAL A 587 -14.35 -12.17 -8.82
N GLU A 588 -13.53 -12.07 -9.88
CA GLU A 588 -13.32 -10.80 -10.58
C GLU A 588 -14.62 -10.26 -11.21
N ASP A 589 -15.43 -11.15 -11.79
CA ASP A 589 -16.71 -10.78 -12.40
C ASP A 589 -17.66 -10.17 -11.35
N ALA A 590 -17.74 -10.76 -10.16
CA ALA A 590 -18.54 -10.25 -9.05
C ALA A 590 -17.96 -8.95 -8.44
N PHE A 591 -16.63 -8.82 -8.33
CA PHE A 591 -16.00 -7.57 -7.93
C PHE A 591 -16.28 -6.44 -8.91
N ARG A 592 -16.32 -6.74 -10.21
CA ARG A 592 -16.69 -5.75 -11.23
C ARG A 592 -18.12 -5.25 -11.04
N GLU A 593 -19.07 -6.15 -10.75
CA GLU A 593 -20.45 -5.75 -10.49
C GLU A 593 -20.57 -4.88 -9.23
N LEU A 594 -19.82 -5.20 -8.16
CA LEU A 594 -19.86 -4.43 -6.91
C LEU A 594 -19.15 -3.07 -7.02
N ALA A 595 -18.00 -3.01 -7.70
CA ALA A 595 -17.18 -1.80 -7.78
C ALA A 595 -17.48 -0.94 -9.01
N GLY A 596 -18.28 -1.44 -9.96
CA GLY A 596 -18.52 -0.81 -11.27
C GLY A 596 -17.30 -0.78 -12.20
N ARG A 597 -16.20 -1.45 -11.82
CA ARG A 597 -14.93 -1.52 -12.58
C ARG A 597 -14.20 -2.81 -12.26
N ARG A 598 -13.35 -3.27 -13.18
CA ARG A 598 -12.41 -4.37 -12.87
C ARG A 598 -11.46 -3.92 -11.75
N THR A 599 -11.32 -4.74 -10.73
CA THR A 599 -10.56 -4.43 -9.52
C THR A 599 -10.07 -5.73 -8.88
N SER A 600 -9.07 -5.64 -8.00
CA SER A 600 -8.60 -6.79 -7.22
C SER A 600 -9.18 -6.85 -5.81
N ASP A 601 -9.81 -5.75 -5.42
CA ASP A 601 -10.35 -5.53 -4.09
C ASP A 601 -11.56 -4.57 -4.19
N VAL A 602 -12.47 -4.71 -3.23
CA VAL A 602 -13.66 -3.86 -3.10
C VAL A 602 -13.74 -3.38 -1.65
N ASP A 603 -13.63 -2.07 -1.44
CA ASP A 603 -13.86 -1.43 -0.13
C ASP A 603 -15.35 -1.07 0.01
N LEU A 604 -16.01 -1.67 1.00
CA LEU A 604 -17.42 -1.43 1.34
C LEU A 604 -17.56 -0.68 2.69
N GLY A 605 -16.50 0.01 3.13
CA GLY A 605 -16.43 0.81 4.34
C GLY A 605 -15.92 0.02 5.54
N ALA A 606 -16.79 -0.75 6.20
CA ALA A 606 -16.40 -1.54 7.37
C ALA A 606 -15.76 -2.90 6.98
N VAL A 607 -16.09 -3.38 5.79
CA VAL A 607 -15.64 -4.66 5.22
C VAL A 607 -14.93 -4.42 3.89
N ALA A 608 -13.89 -5.19 3.64
CA ALA A 608 -13.17 -5.22 2.38
C ALA A 608 -13.20 -6.63 1.79
N LEU A 609 -13.32 -6.71 0.48
CA LEU A 609 -13.30 -7.96 -0.29
C LEU A 609 -12.00 -8.00 -1.10
N SER A 610 -11.37 -9.16 -1.19
CA SER A 610 -10.16 -9.38 -2.00
C SER A 610 -10.13 -10.79 -2.57
N ASN A 611 -9.14 -11.04 -3.42
CA ASN A 611 -8.81 -12.37 -3.93
C ASN A 611 -7.40 -12.77 -3.47
N GLU A 612 -7.15 -14.07 -3.47
CA GLU A 612 -5.87 -14.67 -3.10
C GLU A 612 -5.17 -15.29 -4.33
N ILE A 613 -4.39 -16.36 -4.16
CA ILE A 613 -3.69 -17.01 -5.28
C ILE A 613 -4.64 -17.70 -6.27
N ALA A 614 -5.81 -18.15 -5.81
CA ALA A 614 -6.76 -18.94 -6.57
C ALA A 614 -7.96 -18.09 -6.99
N ASP A 615 -8.21 -18.03 -8.30
CA ASP A 615 -9.22 -17.14 -8.90
C ASP A 615 -10.67 -17.46 -8.49
N HIS A 616 -10.94 -18.70 -8.08
CA HIS A 616 -12.24 -19.13 -7.58
C HIS A 616 -12.41 -18.91 -6.06
N VAL A 617 -11.40 -18.38 -5.36
CA VAL A 617 -11.45 -18.13 -3.91
C VAL A 617 -11.76 -16.66 -3.63
N PHE A 618 -12.78 -16.44 -2.83
CA PHE A 618 -13.20 -15.14 -2.33
C PHE A 618 -12.64 -14.94 -0.92
N GLU A 619 -11.97 -13.80 -0.67
CA GLU A 619 -11.55 -13.38 0.67
C GLU A 619 -12.40 -12.20 1.15
N VAL A 620 -12.87 -12.26 2.39
CA VAL A 620 -13.54 -11.16 3.09
C VAL A 620 -12.81 -10.82 4.39
N LYS A 621 -12.62 -9.52 4.66
CA LYS A 621 -11.94 -9.03 5.85
C LYS A 621 -12.52 -7.73 6.41
N THR A 622 -12.22 -7.47 7.67
CA THR A 622 -12.55 -6.18 8.31
C THR A 622 -11.56 -5.09 7.88
N GLN A 623 -12.06 -3.90 7.52
CA GLN A 623 -11.22 -2.79 7.05
C GLN A 623 -10.44 -2.13 8.19
N LEU A 624 -11.06 -2.04 9.37
CA LEU A 624 -10.42 -1.67 10.63
C LEU A 624 -10.59 -2.81 11.63
N PRO A 625 -9.59 -3.12 12.47
CA PRO A 625 -9.69 -4.25 13.39
C PRO A 625 -10.71 -3.96 14.51
N PRO A 626 -11.82 -4.70 14.60
CA PRO A 626 -12.82 -4.49 15.63
C PRO A 626 -12.30 -4.89 17.02
N ARG A 627 -12.89 -4.27 18.05
CA ARG A 627 -12.61 -4.65 19.45
C ARG A 627 -13.28 -5.97 19.82
N SER A 628 -14.43 -6.22 19.24
CA SER A 628 -15.26 -7.39 19.48
C SER A 628 -15.30 -8.28 18.24
N LEU A 629 -15.16 -9.58 18.41
CA LEU A 629 -15.38 -10.54 17.33
C LEU A 629 -16.87 -10.71 17.01
N VAL A 630 -17.78 -10.30 17.90
CA VAL A 630 -19.22 -10.20 17.58
C VAL A 630 -19.49 -9.05 16.59
N GLU A 631 -18.75 -7.96 16.71
CA GLU A 631 -18.78 -6.87 15.72
C GLU A 631 -18.18 -7.33 14.39
N ALA A 632 -17.08 -8.09 14.44
CA ALA A 632 -16.50 -8.70 13.24
C ALA A 632 -17.51 -9.60 12.52
N GLU A 633 -18.26 -10.44 13.25
CA GLU A 633 -19.29 -11.32 12.69
C GLU A 633 -20.28 -10.55 11.82
N ALA A 634 -20.87 -9.48 12.36
CA ALA A 634 -21.89 -8.71 11.67
C ALA A 634 -21.35 -8.07 10.38
N VAL A 635 -20.13 -7.50 10.46
CA VAL A 635 -19.48 -6.80 9.35
C VAL A 635 -19.07 -7.77 8.24
N LEU A 636 -18.47 -8.90 8.60
CA LEU A 636 -18.04 -9.92 7.63
C LEU A 636 -19.24 -10.58 6.96
N TRP A 637 -20.28 -10.91 7.73
CA TRP A 637 -21.50 -11.51 7.18
C TRP A 637 -22.22 -10.56 6.21
N GLU A 638 -22.27 -9.26 6.49
CA GLU A 638 -22.81 -8.27 5.55
C GLU A 638 -22.03 -8.27 4.21
N GLY A 639 -20.70 -8.32 4.27
CA GLY A 639 -19.86 -8.44 3.07
C GLY A 639 -20.15 -9.70 2.26
N ILE A 640 -20.31 -10.84 2.95
CA ILE A 640 -20.68 -12.13 2.35
C ILE A 640 -22.06 -12.04 1.69
N GLN A 641 -23.06 -11.45 2.36
CA GLN A 641 -24.41 -11.33 1.80
C GLN A 641 -24.41 -10.49 0.52
N ARG A 642 -23.68 -9.37 0.50
CA ARG A 642 -23.56 -8.53 -0.70
C ARG A 642 -22.90 -9.26 -1.86
N PHE A 643 -21.84 -10.01 -1.58
CA PHE A 643 -21.14 -10.78 -2.60
C PHE A 643 -21.99 -11.95 -3.12
N THR A 644 -22.62 -12.72 -2.23
CA THR A 644 -23.51 -13.82 -2.60
C THR A 644 -24.73 -13.36 -3.39
N ALA A 645 -25.29 -12.19 -3.08
CA ALA A 645 -26.38 -11.61 -3.86
C ALA A 645 -25.97 -11.40 -5.33
N VAL A 646 -24.78 -10.81 -5.55
CA VAL A 646 -24.22 -10.64 -6.90
C VAL A 646 -23.97 -11.98 -7.59
N LEU A 647 -23.36 -12.95 -6.89
CA LEU A 647 -23.11 -14.28 -7.44
C LEU A 647 -24.38 -14.97 -7.92
N ARG A 648 -25.44 -14.93 -7.10
CA ARG A 648 -26.74 -15.54 -7.43
C ARG A 648 -27.41 -14.83 -8.60
N ASP A 649 -27.55 -13.51 -8.50
CA ASP A 649 -28.37 -12.72 -9.41
C ASP A 649 -27.74 -12.58 -10.80
N ARG A 650 -26.40 -12.63 -10.88
CA ARG A 650 -25.66 -12.40 -12.13
C ARG A 650 -25.01 -13.66 -12.70
N PHE A 651 -24.67 -14.64 -11.87
CA PHE A 651 -23.77 -15.72 -12.27
C PHE A 651 -24.27 -17.13 -11.96
N ASP A 652 -25.46 -17.27 -11.35
CA ASP A 652 -25.99 -18.57 -10.91
C ASP A 652 -24.96 -19.37 -10.08
N ALA A 653 -24.26 -18.64 -9.21
CA ALA A 653 -23.16 -19.13 -8.40
C ALA A 653 -23.39 -18.85 -6.91
N ARG A 654 -22.69 -19.58 -6.04
CA ARG A 654 -22.78 -19.48 -4.58
C ARG A 654 -21.40 -19.62 -3.93
N LEU A 655 -21.29 -19.22 -2.67
CA LEU A 655 -20.12 -19.52 -1.85
C LEU A 655 -20.28 -20.89 -1.18
N MET A 656 -19.22 -21.69 -1.19
CA MET A 656 -19.11 -22.94 -0.47
C MET A 656 -18.22 -22.75 0.78
N PRO A 657 -18.75 -23.01 1.99
CA PRO A 657 -17.96 -22.98 3.23
C PRO A 657 -17.08 -24.24 3.37
N THR A 658 -16.41 -24.38 4.52
CA THR A 658 -15.39 -25.39 4.86
C THR A 658 -13.97 -25.07 4.39
N GLY A 659 -12.98 -25.78 4.94
CA GLY A 659 -11.56 -25.57 4.66
C GLY A 659 -11.06 -26.13 3.32
N MET A 660 -11.84 -26.99 2.66
CA MET A 660 -11.56 -27.51 1.31
C MET A 660 -12.86 -27.83 0.58
N HIS A 661 -12.88 -27.57 -0.72
CA HIS A 661 -13.91 -28.05 -1.62
C HIS A 661 -13.83 -29.59 -1.78
N PRO A 662 -14.95 -30.31 -1.65
CA PRO A 662 -14.99 -31.77 -1.48
C PRO A 662 -14.62 -32.61 -2.71
N TRP A 663 -14.77 -32.08 -3.93
CA TRP A 663 -14.48 -32.80 -5.18
C TRP A 663 -13.87 -31.92 -6.28
N MET A 664 -13.25 -30.78 -5.93
CA MET A 664 -12.65 -29.96 -6.98
C MET A 664 -11.41 -30.63 -7.53
N ASP A 665 -11.20 -30.50 -8.84
CA ASP A 665 -9.96 -30.87 -9.50
C ASP A 665 -9.01 -29.65 -9.49
N PRO A 666 -7.90 -29.69 -8.73
CA PRO A 666 -6.94 -28.59 -8.66
C PRO A 666 -6.32 -28.21 -10.01
N ALA A 667 -6.27 -29.13 -10.97
CA ALA A 667 -5.76 -28.86 -12.31
C ALA A 667 -6.65 -27.88 -13.08
N LYS A 668 -7.95 -27.84 -12.77
CA LYS A 668 -8.93 -26.92 -13.38
C LYS A 668 -8.95 -25.53 -12.75
N ALA A 669 -8.39 -25.38 -11.55
CA ALA A 669 -8.29 -24.08 -10.88
C ALA A 669 -7.40 -23.11 -11.68
N ARG A 670 -7.61 -21.80 -11.56
CA ARG A 670 -6.80 -20.77 -12.22
C ARG A 670 -6.05 -19.93 -11.19
N LEU A 671 -4.84 -19.51 -11.56
CA LEU A 671 -4.12 -18.51 -10.80
C LEU A 671 -4.80 -17.17 -10.98
N TRP A 672 -4.88 -16.40 -9.90
CA TRP A 672 -5.28 -15.02 -9.97
C TRP A 672 -4.31 -14.20 -10.83
N THR A 673 -4.87 -13.31 -11.66
CA THR A 673 -4.11 -12.61 -12.70
C THR A 673 -4.01 -11.10 -12.48
N ARG A 674 -4.51 -10.59 -11.35
CA ARG A 674 -4.55 -9.15 -11.04
C ARG A 674 -3.46 -8.76 -10.03
N SER A 675 -3.84 -8.19 -8.89
CA SER A 675 -2.91 -7.90 -7.80
C SER A 675 -1.99 -9.09 -7.52
N ASN A 676 -0.74 -8.81 -7.16
CA ASN A 676 0.25 -9.85 -6.83
C ASN A 676 0.53 -10.88 -7.94
N ALA A 677 0.12 -10.66 -9.20
CA ALA A 677 0.35 -11.61 -10.30
C ALA A 677 1.83 -12.02 -10.44
N ARG A 678 2.78 -11.10 -10.22
CA ARG A 678 4.23 -11.40 -10.23
C ARG A 678 4.64 -12.33 -9.08
N THR A 679 4.04 -12.14 -7.90
CA THR A 679 4.24 -12.98 -6.70
C THR A 679 3.67 -14.38 -6.96
N TYR A 680 2.42 -14.49 -7.44
CA TYR A 680 1.78 -15.76 -7.74
C TYR A 680 2.48 -16.52 -8.88
N ALA A 681 2.94 -15.82 -9.92
CA ALA A 681 3.78 -16.42 -10.96
C ALA A 681 5.12 -16.95 -10.42
N THR A 682 5.66 -16.31 -9.37
CA THR A 682 6.88 -16.77 -8.70
C THR A 682 6.62 -18.01 -7.86
N TYR A 683 5.51 -18.08 -7.13
CA TYR A 683 5.05 -19.30 -6.45
C TYR A 683 4.82 -20.44 -7.45
N ALA A 684 4.14 -20.19 -8.57
CA ALA A 684 3.88 -21.19 -9.61
C ALA A 684 5.14 -21.77 -10.25
N ARG A 685 6.25 -21.01 -10.27
CA ARG A 685 7.56 -21.48 -10.74
C ARG A 685 8.26 -22.35 -9.69
N LEU A 686 8.08 -22.03 -8.40
CA LEU A 686 8.79 -22.64 -7.29
C LEU A 686 8.07 -23.82 -6.66
N PHE A 687 6.76 -23.96 -6.82
CA PHE A 687 5.96 -24.99 -6.19
C PHE A 687 4.94 -25.56 -7.16
N ASP A 688 4.44 -26.75 -6.84
CA ASP A 688 3.30 -27.31 -7.56
C ASP A 688 2.00 -26.66 -7.07
N VAL A 689 1.76 -25.46 -7.58
CA VAL A 689 0.56 -24.69 -7.25
C VAL A 689 -0.72 -25.30 -7.83
N LYS A 690 -0.65 -26.41 -8.58
CA LYS A 690 -1.83 -27.14 -9.07
C LYS A 690 -2.17 -28.33 -8.19
N SER A 691 -1.74 -28.32 -6.94
CA SER A 691 -2.11 -29.30 -5.92
C SER A 691 -3.20 -28.76 -4.99
N HIS A 692 -3.85 -29.67 -4.26
CA HIS A 692 -4.85 -29.31 -3.25
C HIS A 692 -4.32 -28.32 -2.21
N GLY A 693 -3.06 -28.48 -1.76
CA GLY A 693 -2.44 -27.62 -0.75
C GLY A 693 -2.22 -26.16 -1.18
N TRP A 694 -2.50 -25.82 -2.44
CA TRP A 694 -2.43 -24.45 -2.97
C TRP A 694 -3.76 -23.92 -3.49
N MET A 695 -4.51 -24.77 -4.22
CA MET A 695 -5.72 -24.33 -4.94
C MET A 695 -7.01 -24.70 -4.23
N ASN A 696 -6.97 -25.62 -3.28
CA ASN A 696 -8.15 -26.12 -2.58
C ASN A 696 -8.01 -25.94 -1.07
N VAL A 697 -7.59 -24.75 -0.64
CA VAL A 697 -7.43 -24.42 0.78
C VAL A 697 -8.19 -23.14 1.08
N GLN A 698 -9.06 -23.20 2.09
CA GLN A 698 -9.81 -22.06 2.62
C GLN A 698 -9.57 -21.95 4.12
N SER A 699 -9.30 -20.75 4.60
CA SER A 699 -8.88 -20.54 5.97
C SER A 699 -9.53 -19.34 6.65
N ASN A 700 -9.51 -19.40 7.98
CA ASN A 700 -9.85 -18.31 8.87
C ASN A 700 -8.54 -17.81 9.52
N HIS A 701 -8.10 -16.61 9.12
CA HIS A 701 -6.91 -16.00 9.70
C HIS A 701 -7.29 -15.04 10.83
N LEU A 702 -6.72 -15.28 12.02
CA LEU A 702 -6.86 -14.40 13.17
C LEU A 702 -5.61 -13.55 13.37
N SER A 703 -5.74 -12.24 13.16
CA SER A 703 -4.69 -11.25 13.33
C SER A 703 -4.82 -10.50 14.65
N LEU A 704 -3.75 -10.44 15.43
CA LEU A 704 -3.70 -9.78 16.74
C LEU A 704 -2.56 -8.75 16.79
N PRO A 705 -2.79 -7.53 17.33
CA PRO A 705 -1.74 -6.54 17.46
C PRO A 705 -0.54 -7.07 18.26
N MET A 706 0.66 -6.82 17.76
CA MET A 706 1.87 -7.07 18.53
C MET A 706 2.00 -6.00 19.62
N GLY A 707 2.37 -6.45 20.81
CA GLY A 707 2.71 -5.55 21.90
C GLY A 707 4.15 -5.07 21.83
N ARG A 708 4.71 -4.78 23.00
CA ARG A 708 6.16 -4.62 23.15
C ARG A 708 6.86 -5.92 22.79
N GLU A 709 8.15 -5.86 22.48
CA GLU A 709 8.94 -7.03 22.11
C GLU A 709 8.76 -8.23 23.06
N ALA A 710 8.80 -8.02 24.38
CA ALA A 710 8.56 -9.09 25.35
C ALA A 710 7.17 -9.73 25.20
N GLU A 711 6.13 -8.90 25.00
CA GLU A 711 4.76 -9.39 24.78
C GLU A 711 4.65 -10.13 23.45
N ALA A 712 5.24 -9.61 22.38
CA ALA A 712 5.24 -10.26 21.07
C ALA A 712 5.94 -11.63 21.13
N VAL A 713 7.14 -11.70 21.71
CA VAL A 713 7.88 -12.95 21.92
C VAL A 713 7.06 -13.95 22.74
N ALA A 714 6.45 -13.50 23.83
CA ALA A 714 5.60 -14.36 24.64
C ALA A 714 4.33 -14.79 23.89
N MET A 715 3.75 -13.96 23.03
CA MET A 715 2.61 -14.32 22.19
C MET A 715 2.97 -15.43 21.20
N LEU A 716 4.12 -15.34 20.53
CA LEU A 716 4.56 -16.40 19.60
C LEU A 716 4.88 -17.70 20.34
N ASN A 717 5.57 -17.61 21.47
CA ASN A 717 5.87 -18.79 22.29
C ASN A 717 4.59 -19.39 22.88
N ALA A 718 3.59 -18.58 23.25
CA ALA A 718 2.28 -19.04 23.67
C ALA A 718 1.48 -19.65 22.51
N ALA A 719 1.61 -19.11 21.29
CA ALA A 719 1.01 -19.68 20.10
C ALA A 719 1.58 -21.09 19.83
N ALA A 720 2.88 -21.32 20.04
CA ALA A 720 3.47 -22.66 19.97
C ALA A 720 2.80 -23.66 20.93
N LEU A 721 2.32 -23.20 22.09
CA LEU A 721 1.62 -24.03 23.07
C LEU A 721 0.12 -24.21 22.79
N LEU A 722 -0.46 -23.46 21.85
CA LEU A 722 -1.89 -23.49 21.55
C LEU A 722 -2.18 -24.12 20.17
N VAL A 723 -1.44 -23.68 19.14
CA VAL A 723 -1.55 -24.13 17.74
C VAL A 723 -1.64 -25.65 17.58
N PRO A 724 -0.90 -26.48 18.34
CA PRO A 724 -0.96 -27.94 18.20
C PRO A 724 -2.36 -28.55 18.36
N TYR A 725 -3.25 -27.92 19.12
CA TYR A 725 -4.55 -28.50 19.47
C TYR A 725 -5.72 -27.87 18.69
N LEU A 726 -5.46 -26.78 17.96
CA LEU A 726 -6.50 -26.09 17.19
C LEU A 726 -7.13 -26.94 16.07
N PRO A 727 -6.44 -27.88 15.39
CA PRO A 727 -7.09 -28.76 14.41
C PRO A 727 -8.21 -29.60 15.03
N ALA A 728 -8.07 -30.02 16.30
CA ALA A 728 -9.08 -30.77 17.03
C ALA A 728 -10.32 -29.93 17.43
N LEU A 729 -10.30 -28.63 17.14
CA LEU A 729 -11.43 -27.71 17.30
C LEU A 729 -11.95 -27.22 15.94
N ALA A 730 -11.04 -26.85 15.03
CA ALA A 730 -11.36 -26.09 13.82
C ALA A 730 -11.47 -26.92 12.55
N ALA A 731 -11.12 -28.22 12.54
CA ALA A 731 -11.14 -29.02 11.32
C ALA A 731 -12.53 -29.06 10.67
N SER A 732 -12.61 -28.66 9.40
CA SER A 732 -13.84 -28.65 8.60
C SER A 732 -13.70 -29.25 7.21
N SER A 733 -12.52 -29.72 6.82
CA SER A 733 -12.25 -30.33 5.51
C SER A 733 -12.08 -31.87 5.56
N PRO A 734 -13.16 -32.67 5.69
CA PRO A 734 -13.05 -34.13 5.73
C PRO A 734 -12.96 -34.77 4.34
N MET A 735 -13.19 -34.02 3.27
CA MET A 735 -13.28 -34.51 1.89
C MET A 735 -12.45 -33.68 0.92
N TYR A 736 -11.86 -34.35 -0.06
CA TYR A 736 -11.40 -33.82 -1.33
C TYR A 736 -11.35 -35.00 -2.33
N ASP A 737 -11.23 -34.72 -3.64
CA ASP A 737 -11.30 -35.73 -4.72
C ASP A 737 -12.59 -36.57 -4.76
N GLY A 738 -13.66 -36.12 -4.09
CA GLY A 738 -14.95 -36.83 -4.02
C GLY A 738 -15.00 -37.91 -2.94
N GLU A 739 -13.96 -38.04 -2.11
CA GLU A 739 -13.84 -39.12 -1.13
C GLU A 739 -13.62 -38.58 0.29
N LEU A 740 -14.04 -39.37 1.29
CA LEU A 740 -13.69 -39.14 2.68
C LEU A 740 -12.21 -39.43 2.90
N GLN A 741 -11.50 -38.45 3.42
CA GLN A 741 -10.06 -38.54 3.63
C GLN A 741 -9.75 -39.16 4.99
N SER A 742 -8.53 -39.69 5.17
CA SER A 742 -8.16 -40.33 6.43
C SER A 742 -7.90 -39.33 7.56
N ALA A 743 -7.41 -38.14 7.23
CA ALA A 743 -7.20 -37.06 8.18
C ALA A 743 -8.54 -36.39 8.57
N ALA A 744 -8.64 -35.96 9.83
CA ALA A 744 -9.73 -35.11 10.27
C ALA A 744 -9.66 -33.71 9.63
N ASP A 745 -8.46 -33.17 9.50
CA ASP A 745 -8.18 -31.89 8.85
C ASP A 745 -7.40 -32.12 7.54
N GLY A 746 -8.15 -32.33 6.46
CA GLY A 746 -7.59 -32.50 5.11
C GLY A 746 -6.73 -31.31 4.65
N ARG A 747 -7.12 -30.08 4.97
CA ARG A 747 -6.42 -28.86 4.54
C ARG A 747 -5.01 -28.83 5.13
N LEU A 748 -4.89 -28.99 6.44
CA LEU A 748 -3.60 -29.03 7.12
C LEU A 748 -2.76 -30.25 6.72
N ALA A 749 -3.40 -31.40 6.45
CA ALA A 749 -2.70 -32.57 5.94
C ALA A 749 -2.03 -32.30 4.58
N ARG A 750 -2.66 -31.53 3.69
CA ARG A 750 -2.06 -31.09 2.42
C ARG A 750 -1.07 -29.94 2.61
N ILE A 751 -1.32 -29.03 3.54
CA ILE A 751 -0.43 -27.89 3.81
C ILE A 751 0.93 -28.34 4.31
N LEU A 752 1.00 -29.42 5.08
CA LEU A 752 2.26 -29.99 5.55
C LEU A 752 3.22 -30.38 4.40
N GLU A 753 2.70 -30.59 3.19
CA GLU A 753 3.46 -31.07 2.03
C GLU A 753 3.65 -29.98 0.95
N HIS A 754 2.83 -28.92 0.93
CA HIS A 754 2.71 -28.02 -0.23
C HIS A 754 3.98 -27.20 -0.54
N GLN A 755 4.85 -27.01 0.45
CA GLN A 755 6.07 -26.19 0.36
C GLN A 755 7.36 -27.02 0.43
N ALA A 756 7.28 -28.32 0.15
CA ALA A 756 8.39 -29.27 0.25
C ALA A 756 9.69 -28.86 -0.50
N ARG A 757 9.61 -27.98 -1.51
CA ARG A 757 10.79 -27.45 -2.23
C ARG A 757 11.61 -26.45 -1.39
N ILE A 758 10.99 -25.76 -0.43
CA ILE A 758 11.62 -24.81 0.48
C ILE A 758 11.02 -25.04 1.88
N PRO A 759 11.34 -26.15 2.55
CA PRO A 759 10.73 -26.50 3.84
C PRO A 759 10.98 -25.45 4.92
N GLU A 760 12.06 -24.66 4.81
CA GLU A 760 12.37 -23.56 5.74
C GLU A 760 11.27 -22.47 5.79
N SER A 761 10.45 -22.35 4.73
CA SER A 761 9.32 -21.41 4.62
C SER A 761 8.18 -21.72 5.60
N GLN A 762 7.86 -22.99 5.79
CA GLN A 762 6.79 -23.46 6.67
C GLN A 762 7.29 -24.00 8.01
N GLY A 763 8.58 -24.36 8.08
CA GLY A 763 9.13 -25.08 9.22
C GLY A 763 8.35 -26.38 9.48
N GLU A 764 7.96 -26.60 10.72
CA GLU A 764 7.11 -27.74 11.12
C GLU A 764 5.66 -27.29 11.43
N ILE A 765 5.22 -26.17 10.85
CA ILE A 765 3.95 -25.46 11.10
C ILE A 765 3.82 -24.90 12.52
N VAL A 766 4.07 -25.69 13.56
CA VAL A 766 4.13 -25.19 14.95
C VAL A 766 5.28 -24.19 15.05
N PRO A 767 5.04 -22.94 15.48
CA PRO A 767 6.09 -21.93 15.53
C PRO A 767 7.18 -22.33 16.54
N GLU A 768 8.44 -22.19 16.14
CA GLU A 768 9.59 -22.44 17.00
C GLU A 768 9.72 -21.32 18.03
N TYR A 769 10.21 -21.66 19.23
CA TYR A 769 10.41 -20.66 20.27
C TYR A 769 11.51 -19.67 19.91
N VAL A 770 11.28 -18.42 20.31
CA VAL A 770 12.24 -17.34 20.16
C VAL A 770 12.43 -16.60 21.48
N GLU A 771 13.61 -16.03 21.66
CA GLU A 771 13.94 -15.25 22.86
C GLU A 771 13.83 -13.73 22.65
N SER A 772 13.89 -13.29 21.39
CA SER A 772 13.82 -11.89 20.99
C SER A 772 13.37 -11.76 19.53
N MET A 773 13.05 -10.54 19.09
CA MET A 773 12.79 -10.29 17.66
C MET A 773 14.05 -10.46 16.82
N ALA A 774 15.24 -10.22 17.40
CA ALA A 774 16.50 -10.50 16.74
C ALA A 774 16.71 -12.02 16.55
N ASP A 775 16.34 -12.81 17.56
CA ASP A 775 16.37 -14.27 17.49
C ASP A 775 15.38 -14.80 16.45
N TYR A 776 14.16 -14.27 16.41
CA TYR A 776 13.18 -14.58 15.35
C TYR A 776 13.74 -14.32 13.94
N ARG A 777 14.33 -13.14 13.70
CA ARG A 777 14.95 -12.84 12.40
C ARG A 777 16.09 -13.82 12.07
N LYS A 778 16.90 -14.19 13.06
CA LYS A 778 18.06 -15.07 12.87
C LYS A 778 17.67 -16.53 12.65
N ARG A 779 16.75 -17.07 13.45
CA ARG A 779 16.39 -18.50 13.46
C ARG A 779 15.27 -18.85 12.50
N ILE A 780 14.35 -17.92 12.25
CA ILE A 780 13.17 -18.15 11.41
C ILE A 780 13.37 -17.56 10.02
N LEU A 781 13.53 -16.24 9.95
CA LEU A 781 13.58 -15.55 8.64
C LEU A 781 14.91 -15.78 7.90
N GLY A 782 16.03 -15.85 8.63
CA GLY A 782 17.36 -16.04 8.06
C GLY A 782 17.49 -17.31 7.21
N PRO A 783 17.24 -18.51 7.76
CA PRO A 783 17.27 -19.76 7.01
C PRO A 783 16.28 -19.78 5.85
N MET A 784 15.07 -19.24 6.06
CA MET A 784 14.05 -19.13 5.01
C MET A 784 14.53 -18.30 3.82
N TYR A 785 15.09 -17.10 4.06
CA TYR A 785 15.62 -16.26 2.99
C TYR A 785 16.87 -16.86 2.34
N ALA A 786 17.76 -17.49 3.12
CA ALA A 786 18.92 -18.17 2.57
C ALA A 786 18.52 -19.35 1.66
N ALA A 787 17.42 -20.04 1.97
CA ALA A 787 16.87 -21.08 1.12
C ALA A 787 16.26 -20.51 -0.18
N LEU A 788 15.57 -19.37 -0.11
CA LEU A 788 15.06 -18.65 -1.29
C LEU A 788 16.18 -18.16 -2.22
N ASP A 789 17.29 -17.72 -1.66
CA ASP A 789 18.45 -17.22 -2.43
C ASP A 789 19.12 -18.33 -3.27
N ARG A 790 18.76 -19.62 -3.06
CA ARG A 790 19.19 -20.76 -3.91
C ARG A 790 18.45 -20.84 -5.24
N PHE A 791 17.38 -20.05 -5.42
CA PHE A 791 16.55 -20.08 -6.62
C PHE A 791 16.60 -18.72 -7.35
N PRO A 792 16.55 -18.70 -8.69
CA PRO A 792 16.55 -17.46 -9.46
C PRO A 792 15.23 -16.70 -9.33
N ASP A 793 15.30 -15.38 -9.47
CA ASP A 793 14.17 -14.44 -9.58
C ASP A 793 13.15 -14.51 -8.42
N THR A 794 13.62 -14.76 -7.20
CA THR A 794 12.78 -14.89 -5.99
C THR A 794 12.49 -13.57 -5.27
N ALA A 795 13.02 -12.44 -5.76
CA ALA A 795 12.81 -11.12 -5.17
C ALA A 795 11.33 -10.78 -4.86
N PRO A 796 10.32 -11.13 -5.70
CA PRO A 796 8.92 -10.82 -5.40
C PRO A 796 8.34 -11.48 -4.15
N ILE A 797 8.90 -12.62 -3.72
CA ILE A 797 8.45 -13.37 -2.54
C ILE A 797 9.45 -13.26 -1.38
N ARG A 798 10.54 -12.50 -1.52
CA ARG A 798 11.61 -12.40 -0.52
C ARG A 798 11.26 -11.42 0.61
N HIS A 799 10.15 -11.69 1.28
CA HIS A 799 9.57 -10.87 2.34
C HIS A 799 8.94 -11.75 3.43
N GLU A 800 8.52 -11.15 4.54
CA GLU A 800 7.95 -11.89 5.68
C GLU A 800 6.65 -12.65 5.35
N PHE A 801 5.89 -12.27 4.33
CA PHE A 801 4.68 -12.99 3.92
C PHE A 801 4.96 -14.38 3.31
N PHE A 802 6.21 -14.71 2.99
CA PHE A 802 6.60 -16.05 2.56
C PHE A 802 6.67 -17.05 3.73
N ASN A 803 6.66 -16.56 4.97
CA ASN A 803 6.58 -17.42 6.15
C ASN A 803 5.18 -18.04 6.27
N ALA A 804 5.12 -19.36 6.23
CA ALA A 804 3.89 -20.15 6.22
C ALA A 804 3.71 -21.02 7.48
N ARG A 805 4.37 -20.66 8.58
CA ARG A 805 4.10 -21.28 9.89
C ARG A 805 2.65 -21.02 10.33
N GLY A 806 2.17 -21.87 11.22
CA GLY A 806 0.83 -21.80 11.79
C GLY A 806 0.58 -20.56 12.64
N ALA A 807 1.63 -19.89 13.12
CA ALA A 807 1.56 -18.51 13.59
C ALA A 807 2.81 -17.72 13.17
N VAL A 808 2.62 -16.49 12.68
CA VAL A 808 3.70 -15.66 12.13
C VAL A 808 3.57 -14.19 12.53
N PHE A 809 4.70 -13.49 12.62
CA PHE A 809 4.69 -12.03 12.68
C PHE A 809 4.63 -11.42 11.29
N LYS A 810 3.77 -10.41 11.14
CA LYS A 810 3.80 -9.42 10.07
C LYS A 810 4.32 -8.11 10.68
N ALA A 811 5.64 -7.92 10.66
CA ALA A 811 6.29 -6.77 11.27
C ALA A 811 5.90 -5.45 10.61
N SER A 812 5.66 -5.47 9.30
CA SER A 812 5.19 -4.30 8.51
C SER A 812 3.86 -3.74 9.03
N SER A 813 2.90 -4.60 9.37
CA SER A 813 1.59 -4.21 9.92
C SER A 813 1.48 -4.38 11.45
N LYS A 814 2.60 -4.65 12.13
CA LYS A 814 2.70 -4.80 13.59
C LYS A 814 1.68 -5.80 14.19
N ARG A 815 1.44 -6.94 13.53
CA ARG A 815 0.48 -7.97 13.97
C ARG A 815 1.11 -9.38 13.98
N MET A 816 0.56 -10.27 14.81
CA MET A 816 0.76 -11.71 14.74
C MET A 816 -0.48 -12.37 14.17
N GLU A 817 -0.32 -13.31 13.26
CA GLU A 817 -1.40 -13.96 12.53
C GLU A 817 -1.38 -15.46 12.83
N VAL A 818 -2.53 -16.03 13.23
CA VAL A 818 -2.74 -17.47 13.42
C VAL A 818 -3.44 -18.01 12.18
N ARG A 819 -2.91 -19.07 11.57
CA ARG A 819 -3.25 -19.51 10.20
C ARG A 819 -3.67 -20.98 10.07
N VAL A 820 -3.84 -21.67 11.19
CA VAL A 820 -4.18 -23.11 11.22
C VAL A 820 -5.68 -23.38 11.35
N LEU A 821 -6.53 -22.36 11.18
CA LEU A 821 -7.98 -22.53 11.33
C LEU A 821 -8.60 -22.70 9.95
N ASP A 822 -9.41 -23.74 9.79
CA ASP A 822 -10.26 -23.87 8.60
C ASP A 822 -11.42 -22.87 8.70
N THR A 823 -11.90 -22.41 7.55
CA THR A 823 -13.22 -21.75 7.47
C THR A 823 -14.31 -22.72 7.92
N GLN A 824 -15.28 -22.26 8.73
CA GLN A 824 -16.38 -23.07 9.25
C GLN A 824 -17.63 -22.99 8.35
N GLU A 825 -18.74 -23.61 8.79
CA GLU A 825 -20.01 -23.61 8.04
C GLU A 825 -20.65 -22.22 7.95
N CYS A 826 -20.31 -21.30 8.86
CA CYS A 826 -20.81 -19.93 8.88
C CYS A 826 -19.89 -19.00 9.70
N VAL A 827 -20.02 -17.69 9.46
CA VAL A 827 -19.22 -16.63 10.10
C VAL A 827 -19.32 -16.68 11.63
N LYS A 828 -20.48 -17.02 12.17
CA LYS A 828 -20.70 -17.16 13.62
C LYS A 828 -19.79 -18.24 14.22
N MET A 829 -19.65 -19.38 13.54
CA MET A 829 -18.77 -20.47 13.98
C MET A 829 -17.29 -20.12 13.76
N ASP A 830 -16.96 -19.41 12.69
CA ASP A 830 -15.63 -18.83 12.50
C ASP A 830 -15.24 -17.90 13.66
N MET A 831 -16.17 -17.06 14.10
CA MET A 831 -15.96 -16.17 15.25
C MET A 831 -15.88 -16.94 16.57
N ALA A 832 -16.66 -18.00 16.75
CA ALA A 832 -16.57 -18.86 17.93
C ALA A 832 -15.16 -19.44 18.11
N VAL A 833 -14.59 -20.00 17.04
CA VAL A 833 -13.21 -20.51 17.03
C VAL A 833 -12.22 -19.38 17.29
N ALA A 834 -12.36 -18.23 16.62
CA ALA A 834 -11.48 -17.08 16.83
C ALA A 834 -11.53 -16.52 18.27
N VAL A 835 -12.71 -16.49 18.90
CA VAL A 835 -12.91 -16.07 20.29
C VAL A 835 -12.19 -17.02 21.24
N PHE A 836 -12.31 -18.34 21.03
CA PHE A 836 -11.55 -19.33 21.79
C PHE A 836 -10.05 -19.09 21.66
N VAL A 837 -9.54 -19.00 20.43
CA VAL A 837 -8.10 -18.82 20.15
C VAL A 837 -7.59 -17.55 20.82
N ARG A 838 -8.26 -16.41 20.61
CA ARG A 838 -7.85 -15.12 21.17
C ARG A 838 -7.81 -15.14 22.70
N SER A 839 -8.83 -15.74 23.32
CA SER A 839 -8.99 -15.75 24.77
C SER A 839 -8.03 -16.73 25.44
N ALA A 840 -7.88 -17.93 24.90
CA ALA A 840 -6.92 -18.92 25.39
C ALA A 840 -5.48 -18.41 25.22
N LEU A 841 -5.15 -17.86 24.04
CA LEU A 841 -3.82 -17.35 23.73
C LEU A 841 -3.44 -16.18 24.65
N LYS A 842 -4.38 -15.29 24.98
CA LYS A 842 -4.18 -14.21 25.95
C LYS A 842 -3.77 -14.76 27.31
N GLY A 843 -4.49 -15.75 27.82
CA GLY A 843 -4.18 -16.40 29.09
C GLY A 843 -2.83 -17.12 29.08
N VAL A 844 -2.55 -17.90 28.03
CA VAL A 844 -1.26 -18.61 27.88
C VAL A 844 -0.11 -17.61 27.78
N THR A 845 -0.27 -16.52 27.03
CA THR A 845 0.73 -15.45 26.92
C THR A 845 1.04 -14.83 28.28
N GLN A 846 0.03 -14.56 29.11
CA GLN A 846 0.24 -14.03 30.46
C GLN A 846 1.03 -15.01 31.35
N ARG A 847 0.77 -16.32 31.25
CA ARG A 847 1.54 -17.31 32.01
C ARG A 847 2.98 -17.44 31.53
N VAL A 848 3.21 -17.42 30.21
CA VAL A 848 4.56 -17.42 29.61
C VAL A 848 5.33 -16.17 30.05
N MET A 849 4.71 -14.98 29.97
CA MET A 849 5.30 -13.73 30.46
C MET A 849 5.66 -13.77 31.94
N ALA A 850 4.84 -14.44 32.75
CA ALA A 850 5.06 -14.58 34.19
C ALA A 850 6.07 -15.70 34.55
N GLY A 851 6.63 -16.42 33.56
CA GLY A 851 7.50 -17.57 33.79
C GLY A 851 6.80 -18.75 34.48
N LYS A 852 5.46 -18.80 34.40
CA LYS A 852 4.62 -19.81 35.06
C LYS A 852 4.32 -21.03 34.19
N THR A 853 4.71 -20.99 32.92
CA THR A 853 4.55 -22.10 31.98
C THR A 853 5.92 -22.48 31.45
N ALA A 854 6.34 -23.73 31.66
CA ALA A 854 7.53 -24.26 31.01
C ALA A 854 7.28 -24.46 29.51
N LEU A 855 8.29 -24.19 28.69
CA LEU A 855 8.26 -24.43 27.25
C LEU A 855 8.77 -25.86 26.98
N PRO A 856 7.91 -26.83 26.63
CA PRO A 856 8.33 -28.20 26.36
C PRO A 856 9.11 -28.30 25.04
N PRO A 857 9.84 -29.40 24.81
CA PRO A 857 10.56 -29.61 23.55
C PRO A 857 9.63 -29.41 22.33
N HIS A 858 10.06 -28.58 21.38
CA HIS A 858 9.25 -28.21 20.21
C HIS A 858 8.75 -29.43 19.42
N GLY A 859 9.58 -30.46 19.25
CA GLY A 859 9.20 -31.70 18.58
C GLY A 859 8.03 -32.46 19.21
N VAL A 860 7.81 -32.31 20.54
CA VAL A 860 6.62 -32.87 21.21
C VAL A 860 5.36 -32.17 20.74
N LEU A 861 5.39 -30.84 20.64
CA LEU A 861 4.27 -30.04 20.17
C LEU A 861 3.97 -30.28 18.69
N VAL A 862 4.99 -30.51 17.87
CA VAL A 862 4.83 -30.92 16.47
C VAL A 862 4.16 -32.30 16.38
N SER A 863 4.53 -33.25 17.24
CA SER A 863 3.87 -34.56 17.30
C SER A 863 2.40 -34.44 17.73
N ASP A 864 2.11 -33.61 18.71
CA ASP A 864 0.74 -33.31 19.15
C ASP A 864 -0.08 -32.69 18.01
N PHE A 865 0.49 -31.72 17.29
CA PHE A 865 -0.14 -31.10 16.13
C PHE A 865 -0.49 -32.12 15.04
N ARG A 866 0.47 -32.98 14.66
CA ARG A 866 0.25 -34.04 13.67
C ARG A 866 -0.84 -35.03 14.11
N ALA A 867 -0.89 -35.36 15.40
CA ALA A 867 -1.95 -36.21 15.95
C ALA A 867 -3.32 -35.52 15.86
N ALA A 868 -3.41 -34.23 16.18
CA ALA A 868 -4.65 -33.46 16.07
C ALA A 868 -5.14 -33.31 14.62
N VAL A 869 -4.23 -33.06 13.65
CA VAL A 869 -4.56 -33.01 12.22
C VAL A 869 -5.13 -34.35 11.74
N ARG A 870 -4.52 -35.47 12.15
CA ARG A 870 -4.94 -36.80 11.74
C ARG A 870 -6.26 -37.23 12.40
N ASP A 871 -6.33 -37.13 13.73
CA ASP A 871 -7.37 -37.80 14.52
C ASP A 871 -8.46 -36.84 15.03
N GLY A 872 -8.33 -35.53 14.80
CA GLY A 872 -9.31 -34.53 15.21
C GLY A 872 -9.55 -34.55 16.71
N SER A 873 -10.82 -34.57 17.13
CA SER A 873 -11.19 -34.59 18.55
C SER A 873 -10.95 -35.95 19.23
N ARG A 874 -10.45 -36.96 18.52
CA ARG A 874 -10.04 -38.27 19.07
C ARG A 874 -8.54 -38.38 19.31
N ALA A 875 -7.77 -37.32 19.01
CA ALA A 875 -6.32 -37.35 19.12
C ALA A 875 -5.85 -37.61 20.55
N ARG A 876 -4.75 -38.38 20.66
CA ARG A 876 -4.02 -38.65 21.91
C ARG A 876 -2.71 -37.88 21.88
N VAL A 877 -2.56 -36.92 22.78
CA VAL A 877 -1.48 -35.90 22.78
C VAL A 877 -0.74 -35.87 24.11
N LEU A 878 0.50 -35.38 24.14
CA LEU A 878 1.30 -35.33 25.38
C LEU A 878 0.98 -34.07 26.22
N ALA A 879 0.78 -32.93 25.56
CA ALA A 879 0.47 -31.63 26.14
C ALA A 879 1.19 -31.31 27.48
N PRO A 880 2.53 -31.49 27.56
CA PRO A 880 3.26 -31.49 28.83
C PRO A 880 3.25 -30.14 29.59
N HIS A 881 2.87 -29.06 28.90
CA HIS A 881 2.75 -27.72 29.49
C HIS A 881 1.44 -27.52 30.28
N LEU A 882 0.52 -28.49 30.26
CA LEU A 882 -0.72 -28.49 31.05
C LEU A 882 -0.66 -29.59 32.11
N SER A 883 -0.42 -29.20 33.36
CA SER A 883 -0.28 -30.14 34.49
C SER A 883 -1.60 -30.72 34.97
N THR A 884 -2.72 -30.07 34.70
CA THR A 884 -4.06 -30.45 35.20
C THR A 884 -4.76 -31.50 34.33
N VAL A 885 -4.18 -31.88 33.20
CA VAL A 885 -4.76 -32.85 32.27
C VAL A 885 -4.41 -34.27 32.71
N GLU A 886 -5.42 -35.13 32.81
CA GLU A 886 -5.24 -36.56 33.09
C GLU A 886 -4.55 -37.28 31.93
N ARG A 887 -3.63 -38.20 32.27
CA ARG A 887 -2.82 -38.93 31.29
C ARG A 887 -2.87 -40.43 31.54
N ASP A 888 -2.79 -41.20 30.46
CA ASP A 888 -2.66 -42.66 30.51
C ASP A 888 -1.24 -43.11 30.93
N GLY A 889 -1.03 -44.43 30.97
CA GLY A 889 0.25 -45.04 31.30
C GLY A 889 1.39 -44.75 30.30
N GLU A 890 1.08 -44.22 29.12
CA GLU A 890 2.05 -43.76 28.12
C GLU A 890 2.30 -42.25 28.20
N GLY A 891 1.68 -41.55 29.16
CA GLY A 891 1.79 -40.11 29.34
C GLY A 891 0.95 -39.29 28.36
N ARG A 892 -0.01 -39.91 27.65
CA ARG A 892 -0.88 -39.23 26.68
C ARG A 892 -2.22 -38.87 27.31
N ALA A 893 -2.72 -37.71 26.94
CA ALA A 893 -4.04 -37.19 27.28
C ALA A 893 -4.98 -37.23 26.07
N ASP A 894 -6.28 -37.25 26.35
CA ASP A 894 -7.30 -36.94 25.36
C ASP A 894 -7.22 -35.46 24.98
N VAL A 895 -7.18 -35.14 23.68
CA VAL A 895 -7.09 -33.76 23.21
C VAL A 895 -8.31 -32.92 23.61
N ARG A 896 -9.49 -33.53 23.81
CA ARG A 896 -10.67 -32.81 24.31
C ARG A 896 -10.43 -32.32 25.72
N GLU A 897 -9.76 -33.09 26.56
CA GLU A 897 -9.42 -32.66 27.92
C GLU A 897 -8.40 -31.52 27.91
N VAL A 898 -7.43 -31.58 27.00
CA VAL A 898 -6.51 -30.45 26.73
C VAL A 898 -7.29 -29.19 26.31
N LEU A 899 -8.24 -29.32 25.39
CA LEU A 899 -9.08 -28.22 24.93
C LEU A 899 -10.00 -27.69 26.04
N ARG A 900 -10.52 -28.54 26.94
CA ARG A 900 -11.31 -28.09 28.11
C ARG A 900 -10.48 -27.26 29.08
N VAL A 901 -9.24 -27.67 29.38
CA VAL A 901 -8.33 -26.88 30.21
C VAL A 901 -8.02 -25.51 29.56
N LEU A 902 -7.83 -25.49 28.24
CA LEU A 902 -7.64 -24.25 27.48
C LEU A 902 -8.92 -23.41 27.39
N LEU A 903 -10.09 -24.04 27.35
CA LEU A 903 -11.39 -23.38 27.40
C LEU A 903 -11.62 -22.70 28.75
N ASP A 904 -11.24 -23.34 29.86
CA ASP A 904 -11.32 -22.71 31.18
C ASP A 904 -10.35 -21.53 31.33
N GLU A 905 -9.20 -21.57 30.65
CA GLU A 905 -8.33 -20.41 30.48
C GLU A 905 -9.00 -19.32 29.62
N ALA A 906 -9.65 -19.70 28.52
CA ALA A 906 -10.38 -18.79 27.66
C ALA A 906 -11.52 -18.10 28.42
N ARG A 907 -12.33 -18.82 29.19
CA ARG A 907 -13.44 -18.28 30.01
C ARG A 907 -12.99 -17.24 31.02
N ARG A 908 -11.77 -17.36 31.56
CA ARG A 908 -11.18 -16.36 32.47
C ARG A 908 -10.72 -15.08 31.75
N ASN A 909 -10.49 -15.15 30.43
CA ASN A 909 -9.88 -14.08 29.64
C ASN A 909 -10.80 -13.47 28.59
N VAL A 910 -11.93 -14.13 28.31
CA VAL A 910 -12.93 -13.75 27.30
C VAL A 910 -13.55 -12.42 27.64
N ARG A 911 -13.93 -11.68 26.59
CA ARG A 911 -14.71 -10.47 26.77
C ARG A 911 -16.15 -10.83 27.09
N ARG A 912 -16.80 -9.99 27.89
CA ARG A 912 -18.19 -10.22 28.30
C ARG A 912 -19.15 -10.32 27.11
N ASP A 913 -18.93 -9.50 26.08
CA ASP A 913 -19.75 -9.47 24.88
C ASP A 913 -19.53 -10.67 23.93
N GLU A 914 -18.50 -11.49 24.16
CA GLU A 914 -18.16 -12.65 23.32
C GLU A 914 -18.34 -13.99 24.05
N ALA A 915 -18.88 -13.98 25.26
CA ALA A 915 -19.04 -15.17 26.07
C ALA A 915 -19.91 -16.23 25.36
N ASP A 916 -20.97 -15.80 24.68
CA ASP A 916 -21.88 -16.71 23.97
C ASP A 916 -21.18 -17.43 22.81
N HIS A 917 -20.31 -16.73 22.06
CA HIS A 917 -19.46 -17.33 21.02
C HIS A 917 -18.46 -18.32 21.59
N LEU A 918 -17.91 -18.05 22.77
CA LEU A 918 -17.02 -19.01 23.42
C LEU A 918 -17.77 -20.30 23.80
N GLU A 919 -19.02 -20.21 24.21
CA GLU A 919 -19.84 -21.39 24.51
C GLU A 919 -20.21 -22.18 23.25
N LEU A 920 -20.27 -21.56 22.07
CA LEU A 920 -20.37 -22.31 20.80
C LEU A 920 -19.10 -23.14 20.56
N ALA A 921 -17.91 -22.57 20.78
CA ALA A 921 -16.66 -23.33 20.69
C ALA A 921 -16.60 -24.46 21.75
N ALA A 922 -17.13 -24.21 22.96
CA ALA A 922 -17.27 -25.24 23.99
C ALA A 922 -18.14 -26.42 23.53
N ARG A 923 -19.25 -26.16 22.84
CA ARG A 923 -20.09 -27.21 22.25
C ARG A 923 -19.31 -28.03 21.23
N VAL A 924 -18.54 -27.40 20.34
CA VAL A 924 -17.70 -28.11 19.36
C VAL A 924 -16.70 -29.04 20.04
N ILE A 925 -16.08 -28.61 21.14
CA ILE A 925 -15.17 -29.47 21.93
C ILE A 925 -15.88 -30.75 22.42
N GLU A 926 -17.15 -30.65 22.79
CA GLU A 926 -17.94 -31.80 23.26
C GLU A 926 -18.48 -32.66 22.12
N THR A 927 -19.01 -32.04 21.05
CA THR A 927 -19.70 -32.74 19.96
C THR A 927 -18.77 -33.26 18.86
N GLY A 928 -17.55 -32.73 18.79
CA GLY A 928 -16.61 -32.95 17.69
C GLY A 928 -16.64 -31.84 16.64
N THR A 929 -15.61 -31.81 15.79
CA THR A 929 -15.40 -30.76 14.79
C THR A 929 -16.42 -30.84 13.64
N LEU A 930 -16.49 -29.80 12.79
CA LEU A 930 -17.34 -29.85 11.60
C LEU A 930 -16.96 -31.02 10.67
N SER A 931 -15.67 -31.31 10.47
CA SER A 931 -15.21 -32.48 9.73
C SER A 931 -15.81 -33.79 10.25
N GLU A 932 -15.83 -33.95 11.57
CA GLU A 932 -16.34 -35.16 12.21
C GLU A 932 -17.86 -35.27 12.14
N ARG A 933 -18.57 -34.15 12.17
CA ARG A 933 -20.02 -34.10 11.99
C ARG A 933 -20.41 -34.44 10.54
N ILE A 934 -19.73 -33.86 9.55
CA ILE A 934 -19.94 -34.19 8.13
C ILE A 934 -19.66 -35.68 7.89
N ARG A 935 -18.51 -36.19 8.38
CA ARG A 935 -18.16 -37.60 8.27
C ARG A 935 -19.23 -38.51 8.87
N ALA A 936 -19.71 -38.20 10.07
CA ALA A 936 -20.73 -38.99 10.72
C ALA A 936 -22.07 -39.07 9.96
N GLU A 937 -22.46 -38.01 9.24
CA GLU A 937 -23.65 -38.03 8.39
C GLU A 937 -23.41 -38.78 7.07
N LEU A 938 -22.15 -38.90 6.64
CA LEU A 938 -21.74 -39.66 5.45
C LEU A 938 -21.41 -41.13 5.72
N ASP A 939 -21.04 -41.50 6.95
CA ASP A 939 -20.70 -42.87 7.35
C ASP A 939 -21.78 -43.91 6.94
N PRO A 940 -23.10 -43.64 7.03
CA PRO A 940 -24.12 -44.59 6.57
C PRO A 940 -24.08 -44.88 5.06
N TYR A 941 -23.44 -44.01 4.27
CA TYR A 941 -23.31 -44.10 2.82
C TYR A 941 -21.92 -44.55 2.37
N ALA A 942 -20.97 -44.79 3.29
CA ALA A 942 -19.58 -45.11 2.95
C ALA A 942 -19.43 -46.42 2.15
N GLU A 943 -20.38 -47.34 2.28
CA GLU A 943 -20.44 -48.62 1.55
C GLU A 943 -21.46 -48.60 0.39
N ALA A 944 -22.06 -47.44 0.10
CA ALA A 944 -22.98 -47.28 -1.02
C ALA A 944 -22.20 -47.15 -2.35
N ASP A 945 -22.91 -47.21 -3.47
CA ASP A 945 -22.32 -46.87 -4.77
C ASP A 945 -21.93 -45.38 -4.86
N ASP A 946 -21.00 -45.06 -5.75
CA ASP A 946 -20.42 -43.72 -5.91
C ASP A 946 -21.47 -42.63 -6.13
N GLU A 947 -22.56 -42.93 -6.85
CA GLU A 947 -23.64 -41.97 -7.13
C GLU A 947 -24.41 -41.65 -5.85
N THR A 948 -24.83 -42.68 -5.10
CA THR A 948 -25.52 -42.52 -3.82
C THR A 948 -24.69 -41.76 -2.79
N PHE A 949 -23.40 -42.08 -2.69
CA PHE A 949 -22.49 -41.37 -1.77
C PHE A 949 -22.32 -39.89 -2.18
N THR A 950 -22.11 -39.64 -3.48
CA THR A 950 -21.95 -38.29 -4.01
C THR A 950 -23.21 -37.44 -3.78
N ASP A 951 -24.39 -38.01 -3.98
CA ASP A 951 -25.66 -37.30 -3.74
C ASP A 951 -25.87 -36.96 -2.27
N ALA A 952 -25.52 -37.86 -1.35
CA ALA A 952 -25.55 -37.59 0.08
C ALA A 952 -24.60 -36.45 0.46
N ALA A 953 -23.37 -36.45 -0.08
CA ALA A 953 -22.39 -35.40 0.13
C ALA A 953 -22.85 -34.06 -0.43
N ARG A 954 -23.38 -34.03 -1.67
CA ARG A 954 -23.94 -32.82 -2.27
C ARG A 954 -25.03 -32.20 -1.41
N ARG A 955 -25.96 -33.00 -0.89
CA ARG A 955 -27.01 -32.52 0.01
C ARG A 955 -26.44 -31.85 1.27
N ILE A 956 -25.45 -32.48 1.91
CA ILE A 956 -24.82 -31.92 3.10
C ILE A 956 -24.14 -30.58 2.77
N TYR A 957 -23.36 -30.50 1.70
CA TYR A 957 -22.68 -29.26 1.34
C TYR A 957 -23.66 -28.15 0.95
N ILE A 958 -24.81 -28.47 0.35
CA ILE A 958 -25.90 -27.49 0.13
C ILE A 958 -26.45 -26.99 1.48
N GLU A 959 -26.71 -27.87 2.45
CA GLU A 959 -27.14 -27.45 3.79
C GLU A 959 -26.11 -26.53 4.45
N LEU A 960 -24.81 -26.79 4.29
CA LEU A 960 -23.75 -25.91 4.82
C LEU A 960 -23.73 -24.55 4.10
N MET A 961 -23.94 -24.52 2.79
CA MET A 961 -24.06 -23.26 2.03
C MET A 961 -25.26 -22.44 2.51
N ASP A 962 -26.37 -23.10 2.86
CA ASP A 962 -27.53 -22.44 3.46
C ASP A 962 -27.23 -21.90 4.86
N CYS A 963 -26.44 -22.63 5.66
CA CYS A 963 -25.94 -22.18 6.97
C CYS A 963 -25.10 -20.91 6.84
N LEU A 964 -24.22 -20.82 5.85
CA LEU A 964 -23.40 -19.64 5.59
C LEU A 964 -24.26 -18.41 5.26
N GLU A 965 -25.27 -18.58 4.41
CA GLU A 965 -26.16 -17.49 4.01
C GLU A 965 -27.04 -16.99 5.16
N ALA A 966 -27.54 -17.91 5.99
CA ALA A 966 -28.31 -17.61 7.18
C ALA A 966 -27.45 -17.13 8.36
N ASN A 967 -26.13 -17.39 8.31
CA ASN A 967 -25.20 -17.24 9.43
C ASN A 967 -25.66 -17.99 10.69
N GLU A 968 -26.09 -19.23 10.49
CA GLU A 968 -26.56 -20.13 11.54
C GLU A 968 -25.65 -21.36 11.62
N PRO A 969 -25.31 -21.85 12.83
CA PRO A 969 -24.56 -23.09 12.97
C PRO A 969 -25.33 -24.28 12.40
N TRP A 970 -24.64 -25.24 11.80
CA TRP A 970 -25.29 -26.44 11.29
C TRP A 970 -25.78 -27.30 12.46
N SER A 971 -27.10 -27.47 12.59
CA SER A 971 -27.77 -28.02 13.79
C SER A 971 -27.66 -29.54 13.98
N ARG A 972 -26.88 -30.24 13.15
CA ARG A 972 -26.66 -31.69 13.26
C ARG A 972 -25.75 -32.02 14.45
N ARG A 973 -26.03 -33.16 15.11
CA ARG A 973 -25.36 -33.65 16.33
C ARG A 973 -25.48 -32.75 17.58
N GLY A 974 -26.58 -32.02 17.73
CA GLY A 974 -26.94 -31.37 19.00
C GLY A 974 -26.18 -30.09 19.31
N LEU A 975 -25.69 -29.41 18.27
CA LEU A 975 -25.02 -28.11 18.37
C LEU A 975 -26.03 -26.96 18.51
#